data_AF-A0A496RMY4-F1
#
_entry.id   AF-A0A496RMY4-F1
#
_cell.length_a   1.000
_cell.length_b   1.000
_cell.length_c   1.000
_cell.angle_alpha   90.00
_cell.angle_beta   90.00
_cell.angle_gamma   90.00
#
_symmetry.space_group_name_H-M   'P 1'
#
loop_
_entity.id
_entity.type
_entity.pdbx_description
1 polymer ?
#
loop_
_entity_poly.entity_id
_entity_poly.type
_entity_poly.pdbx_seq_one_letter_code
_entity_poly.pdbx_strand_id
1 'polypeptide(L)'
;LILSVGQAYSATEFVASVRNDGAGDFSTLSAWEASLQCDLTSATTLVYSGTLTGIVNDNAAVTLYRSGVSQSVTATVVHANDAGDQILLETISNTSTPLADDQWRVDASNYFTISDTGDSAIATAKIDGAWTTADTTAVTISSSWTTSAAEYIRIYTTAAARHNGKWDDTKYRLEATDVSDSGAINVDEEYVRIEGLQISIEAAGFGSYMHAILINVVDSSATAETRVSHSILKRVGTDALDYHGGIWIDGSHWTLKAWNNILYDFQGATQHSQGLELRNEVKYVYNNTIYNCECGVSGISNEVVAKNNIVQSCTNVYDVTFDSASTHNITETSAEDGAWGISADSGTTDGIGTDTSVLRDTGQNFLTTVKAGMIIANTTDSTYTYVTAVNSDTELAVNDDFFDDSENFTIYTNLYGSVSFVNETGDDFHLSASDSMARDNWSNVYADASLAVTDDIVGSSRPNSTSGDIGADECAVPVFYSVGTSTSDLKTGSPTLTISSGTATFTVEQANNVGVGDKVTYDTSKIAYISARTSSLVYTLITATGASPADESSAVTVNSIMRAFNHLDDAVDAVDGGVCASDATHLNTTDLVTGNYILNIPCYADAADENAVTVEGWTTGADNYIKIYTPVSSIEVGVTQRHSGVWDDGKYRITTNQGYNTVTIAESYTQISGIQVQSSTNADNTRRGIYAHTLGVASLKINNNIVINGNASATDRRGISVSTETSAPHYIYNNILYGHTGSGISLDTDYGTAPSYIYNNTVYDTGICFSSGEEGNSFKNNIAQSCTDGYAGTFDASSDYNISDVSQADADSVNTTFDGYKTVTFTDSANNNFHLSSTDTAAKDAGADLSSDSNLAFSDDIEENTRGTNWDIGADECNVN
;
A
#
# COMPACT_ATOMS: atom_id res chain seq x y z
N LEU A 1 2.10 -33.10 -53.48
CA LEU A 1 1.69 -32.75 -52.11
C LEU A 1 2.03 -31.28 -51.92
N ILE A 2 1.03 -30.41 -51.87
CA ILE A 2 1.20 -29.04 -51.38
C ILE A 2 0.91 -29.15 -49.89
N LEU A 3 1.92 -28.95 -49.04
CA LEU A 3 1.72 -28.78 -47.60
C LEU A 3 0.92 -27.49 -47.41
N SER A 4 -0.27 -27.58 -46.81
CA SER A 4 -0.99 -26.43 -46.29
C SER A 4 -0.19 -25.91 -45.09
N VAL A 5 0.42 -24.74 -45.27
CA VAL A 5 0.91 -23.95 -44.13
C VAL A 5 -0.35 -23.45 -43.42
N GLY A 6 -0.57 -23.88 -42.18
CA GLY A 6 -1.66 -23.37 -41.34
C GLY A 6 -1.53 -21.86 -41.17
N GLN A 7 -2.64 -21.15 -41.21
CA GLN A 7 -2.70 -19.74 -40.87
C GLN A 7 -2.29 -19.60 -39.39
N ALA A 8 -1.21 -18.87 -39.11
CA ALA A 8 -0.82 -18.54 -37.74
C ALA A 8 -1.73 -17.41 -37.26
N TYR A 9 -2.56 -17.68 -36.27
CA TYR A 9 -3.39 -16.70 -35.60
C TYR A 9 -2.60 -16.03 -34.46
N SER A 10 -2.85 -14.75 -34.17
CA SER A 10 -2.41 -14.16 -32.90
C SER A 10 -3.31 -14.68 -31.78
N ALA A 11 -2.73 -14.97 -30.61
CA ALA A 11 -3.53 -15.37 -29.46
C ALA A 11 -4.25 -14.15 -28.85
N THR A 12 -5.54 -14.28 -28.63
CA THR A 12 -6.43 -13.26 -28.06
C THR A 12 -7.12 -13.83 -26.82
N GLU A 13 -7.24 -13.03 -25.76
CA GLU A 13 -7.95 -13.45 -24.55
C GLU A 13 -9.45 -13.63 -24.82
N PHE A 14 -9.96 -14.82 -24.54
CA PHE A 14 -11.38 -15.05 -24.30
C PHE A 14 -11.65 -14.80 -22.81
N VAL A 15 -12.32 -13.70 -22.51
CA VAL A 15 -12.52 -13.21 -21.15
C VAL A 15 -13.90 -13.64 -20.66
N ALA A 16 -13.92 -14.51 -19.66
CA ALA A 16 -15.13 -14.84 -18.91
C ALA A 16 -15.04 -14.31 -17.48
N SER A 17 -16.10 -13.68 -17.01
CA SER A 17 -16.14 -13.02 -15.70
C SER A 17 -16.53 -13.97 -14.57
N VAL A 18 -15.87 -13.85 -13.42
CA VAL A 18 -16.20 -14.59 -12.20
C VAL A 18 -16.63 -13.58 -11.13
N ARG A 19 -17.90 -13.64 -10.70
CA ARG A 19 -18.52 -12.68 -9.76
C ARG A 19 -19.54 -13.36 -8.85
N ASN A 20 -19.53 -13.07 -7.55
CA ASN A 20 -20.50 -13.63 -6.60
C ASN A 20 -21.83 -12.85 -6.52
N ASP A 21 -21.98 -11.75 -7.28
CA ASP A 21 -23.19 -10.93 -7.34
C ASP A 21 -24.23 -11.41 -8.38
N GLY A 22 -23.90 -12.49 -9.11
CA GLY A 22 -24.76 -13.08 -10.14
C GLY A 22 -24.81 -12.29 -11.45
N ALA A 23 -23.98 -11.25 -11.61
CA ALA A 23 -23.87 -10.49 -12.84
C ALA A 23 -22.79 -11.03 -13.81
N GLY A 24 -21.94 -11.95 -13.36
CA GLY A 24 -20.87 -12.54 -14.17
C GLY A 24 -21.24 -13.85 -14.87
N ASP A 25 -20.33 -14.36 -15.70
CA ASP A 25 -20.47 -15.67 -16.38
C ASP A 25 -20.55 -16.82 -15.38
N PHE A 26 -19.70 -16.75 -14.35
CA PHE A 26 -19.58 -17.77 -13.31
C PHE A 26 -19.60 -17.15 -11.91
N SER A 27 -20.10 -17.91 -10.94
CA SER A 27 -20.14 -17.47 -9.53
C SER A 27 -18.91 -17.89 -8.71
N THR A 28 -18.16 -18.87 -9.19
CA THR A 28 -16.95 -19.41 -8.54
C THR A 28 -15.89 -19.71 -9.58
N LEU A 29 -14.61 -19.70 -9.16
CA LEU A 29 -13.51 -20.03 -10.05
C LEU A 29 -13.56 -21.50 -10.50
N SER A 30 -14.04 -22.39 -9.63
CA SER A 30 -14.27 -23.81 -9.96
C SER A 30 -15.32 -24.03 -11.06
N ALA A 31 -16.38 -23.21 -11.09
CA ALA A 31 -17.41 -23.30 -12.12
C ALA A 31 -16.90 -22.81 -13.48
N TRP A 32 -16.07 -21.76 -13.47
CA TRP A 32 -15.36 -21.28 -14.66
C TRP A 32 -14.44 -22.37 -15.22
N GLU A 33 -13.61 -22.97 -14.36
CA GLU A 33 -12.65 -24.02 -14.76
C GLU A 33 -13.38 -25.18 -15.45
N ALA A 34 -14.43 -25.69 -14.82
CA ALA A 34 -15.16 -26.86 -15.31
C ALA A 34 -15.90 -26.62 -16.65
N SER A 35 -16.21 -25.36 -16.97
CA SER A 35 -17.04 -25.03 -18.13
C SER A 35 -16.23 -24.71 -19.38
N LEU A 36 -14.99 -24.24 -19.22
CA LEU A 36 -14.17 -23.75 -20.35
C LEU A 36 -13.12 -24.74 -20.86
N GLN A 37 -12.98 -25.90 -20.22
CA GLN A 37 -11.97 -26.91 -20.57
C GLN A 37 -12.02 -27.26 -22.07
N CYS A 38 -10.92 -27.02 -22.79
CA CYS A 38 -10.77 -27.35 -24.20
C CYS A 38 -9.29 -27.42 -24.63
N ASP A 39 -9.04 -27.91 -25.84
CA ASP A 39 -7.73 -27.83 -26.49
C ASP A 39 -7.56 -26.44 -27.12
N LEU A 40 -6.84 -25.55 -26.44
CA LEU A 40 -6.57 -24.18 -26.90
C LEU A 40 -5.57 -24.15 -28.06
N THR A 41 -4.75 -25.18 -28.22
CA THR A 41 -3.75 -25.29 -29.30
C THR A 41 -4.33 -25.80 -30.62
N SER A 42 -5.54 -26.35 -30.58
CA SER A 42 -6.24 -26.82 -31.75
C SER A 42 -6.50 -25.68 -32.72
N ALA A 43 -6.06 -25.83 -33.97
CA ALA A 43 -6.36 -24.90 -35.06
C ALA A 43 -7.87 -24.79 -35.40
N THR A 44 -8.72 -25.56 -34.71
CA THR A 44 -10.19 -25.52 -34.83
C THR A 44 -10.88 -24.99 -33.57
N THR A 45 -10.10 -24.50 -32.61
CA THR A 45 -10.55 -23.73 -31.44
C THR A 45 -10.20 -22.26 -31.68
N LEU A 46 -11.20 -21.39 -31.76
CA LEU A 46 -10.99 -19.96 -32.02
C LEU A 46 -11.94 -19.11 -31.17
N VAL A 47 -11.43 -17.97 -30.72
CA VAL A 47 -12.24 -16.88 -30.16
C VAL A 47 -12.63 -15.90 -31.26
N TYR A 48 -13.87 -15.43 -31.24
CA TYR A 48 -14.35 -14.36 -32.12
C TYR A 48 -14.91 -13.20 -31.30
N SER A 49 -14.60 -11.98 -31.70
CA SER A 49 -15.25 -10.77 -31.21
C SER A 49 -16.56 -10.52 -31.96
N GLY A 50 -17.52 -9.84 -31.34
CA GLY A 50 -18.79 -9.57 -32.00
C GLY A 50 -19.92 -9.12 -31.09
N THR A 51 -21.12 -9.64 -31.35
CA THR A 51 -22.32 -9.31 -30.59
C THR A 51 -23.26 -10.52 -30.49
N LEU A 52 -23.62 -10.88 -29.27
CA LEU A 52 -24.58 -11.91 -28.94
C LEU A 52 -26.02 -11.43 -29.17
N THR A 53 -26.86 -12.29 -29.74
CA THR A 53 -28.30 -12.09 -29.85
C THR A 53 -29.03 -13.35 -29.38
N GLY A 54 -29.92 -13.19 -28.40
CA GLY A 54 -30.64 -14.32 -27.80
C GLY A 54 -29.76 -15.11 -26.83
N ILE A 55 -29.97 -16.43 -26.76
CA ILE A 55 -29.27 -17.33 -25.84
C ILE A 55 -28.45 -18.34 -26.64
N VAL A 56 -27.14 -18.34 -26.45
CA VAL A 56 -26.21 -19.32 -27.03
C VAL A 56 -25.56 -20.06 -25.87
N ASN A 57 -26.07 -21.24 -25.54
CA ASN A 57 -25.59 -22.03 -24.40
C ASN A 57 -24.30 -22.78 -24.75
N ASP A 58 -23.49 -23.05 -23.73
CA ASP A 58 -22.35 -23.96 -23.79
C ASP A 58 -22.77 -25.33 -24.35
N ASN A 59 -21.86 -25.97 -25.08
CA ASN A 59 -22.06 -27.22 -25.81
C ASN A 59 -23.13 -27.17 -26.93
N ALA A 60 -23.68 -26.00 -27.27
CA ALA A 60 -24.60 -25.88 -28.39
C ALA A 60 -23.87 -26.11 -29.73
N ALA A 61 -24.49 -26.88 -30.61
CA ALA A 61 -24.04 -26.98 -31.99
C ALA A 61 -24.47 -25.74 -32.78
N VAL A 62 -23.52 -25.04 -33.38
CA VAL A 62 -23.77 -23.85 -34.20
C VAL A 62 -23.40 -24.09 -35.65
N THR A 63 -24.12 -23.40 -36.54
CA THR A 63 -23.80 -23.37 -37.98
C THR A 63 -23.55 -21.93 -38.40
N LEU A 64 -22.52 -21.70 -39.23
CA LEU A 64 -22.20 -20.39 -39.77
C LEU A 64 -23.20 -19.99 -40.87
N TYR A 65 -23.71 -18.77 -40.78
CA TYR A 65 -24.58 -18.15 -41.77
C TYR A 65 -24.00 -16.82 -42.25
N ARG A 66 -24.07 -16.58 -43.56
CA ARG A 66 -23.75 -15.29 -44.19
C ARG A 66 -25.00 -14.72 -44.81
N SER A 67 -25.41 -13.54 -44.36
CA SER A 67 -26.63 -12.87 -44.84
C SER A 67 -27.87 -13.79 -44.88
N GLY A 68 -28.02 -14.64 -43.86
CA GLY A 68 -29.15 -15.59 -43.75
C GLY A 68 -29.02 -16.89 -44.54
N VAL A 69 -27.88 -17.14 -45.20
CA VAL A 69 -27.61 -18.39 -45.94
C VAL A 69 -26.53 -19.21 -45.21
N SER A 70 -26.80 -20.49 -44.94
CA SER A 70 -25.84 -21.39 -44.29
C SER A 70 -24.59 -21.58 -45.17
N GLN A 71 -23.41 -21.50 -44.54
CA GLN A 71 -22.12 -21.75 -45.16
C GLN A 71 -21.68 -23.23 -45.01
N SER A 72 -22.52 -24.07 -44.41
CA SER A 72 -22.21 -25.49 -44.12
C SER A 72 -20.95 -25.69 -43.25
N VAL A 73 -20.56 -24.68 -42.49
CA VAL A 73 -19.51 -24.76 -41.46
C VAL A 73 -20.21 -24.90 -40.11
N THR A 74 -19.84 -25.93 -39.36
CA THR A 74 -20.32 -26.19 -38.00
C THR A 74 -19.20 -26.01 -36.99
N ALA A 75 -19.57 -25.71 -35.75
CA ALA A 75 -18.71 -25.68 -34.58
C ALA A 75 -19.54 -26.02 -33.31
N THR A 76 -18.86 -26.21 -32.19
CA THR A 76 -19.46 -26.36 -30.87
C THR A 76 -19.10 -25.14 -30.03
N VAL A 77 -20.08 -24.61 -29.30
CA VAL A 77 -19.86 -23.49 -28.38
C VAL A 77 -19.15 -24.01 -27.14
N VAL A 78 -17.97 -23.46 -26.84
CA VAL A 78 -17.38 -23.61 -25.50
C VAL A 78 -18.09 -22.66 -24.56
N HIS A 79 -18.06 -21.35 -24.87
CA HIS A 79 -18.79 -20.33 -24.10
C HIS A 79 -19.01 -19.04 -24.90
N ALA A 80 -20.06 -18.30 -24.58
CA ALA A 80 -20.27 -16.92 -25.02
C ALA A 80 -20.40 -16.03 -23.78
N ASN A 81 -19.55 -15.01 -23.66
CA ASN A 81 -19.40 -14.26 -22.40
C ASN A 81 -20.61 -13.34 -22.09
N ASP A 82 -20.69 -12.90 -20.84
CA ASP A 82 -21.74 -12.09 -20.23
C ASP A 82 -21.84 -10.69 -20.85
N ALA A 83 -20.68 -10.11 -21.21
CA ALA A 83 -20.60 -8.87 -21.98
C ALA A 83 -21.24 -9.00 -23.36
N GLY A 84 -21.39 -10.23 -23.85
CA GLY A 84 -22.00 -10.56 -25.14
C GLY A 84 -21.16 -10.11 -26.32
N ASP A 85 -19.85 -9.92 -26.13
CA ASP A 85 -18.93 -9.38 -27.12
C ASP A 85 -17.86 -10.38 -27.58
N GLN A 86 -17.77 -11.56 -26.94
CA GLN A 86 -16.88 -12.65 -27.35
C GLN A 86 -17.60 -14.01 -27.35
N ILE A 87 -17.17 -14.90 -28.26
CA ILE A 87 -17.55 -16.32 -28.24
C ILE A 87 -16.33 -17.22 -28.50
N LEU A 88 -16.16 -18.23 -27.68
CA LEU A 88 -15.16 -19.29 -27.85
C LEU A 88 -15.83 -20.52 -28.47
N LEU A 89 -15.30 -20.96 -29.60
CA LEU A 89 -15.81 -22.09 -30.36
C LEU A 89 -14.72 -23.14 -30.54
N GLU A 90 -15.10 -24.42 -30.47
CA GLU A 90 -14.22 -25.55 -30.77
C GLU A 90 -14.79 -26.42 -31.89
N THR A 91 -13.98 -27.35 -32.40
CA THR A 91 -14.36 -28.30 -33.47
C THR A 91 -14.86 -27.63 -34.75
N ILE A 92 -14.38 -26.40 -35.04
CA ILE A 92 -14.75 -25.64 -36.23
C ILE A 92 -14.34 -26.43 -37.49
N SER A 93 -15.34 -26.88 -38.25
CA SER A 93 -15.14 -27.74 -39.43
C SER A 93 -14.34 -27.10 -40.58
N ASN A 94 -14.26 -25.77 -40.64
CA ASN A 94 -13.42 -25.02 -41.59
C ASN A 94 -13.18 -23.58 -41.09
N THR A 95 -11.99 -23.33 -40.53
CA THR A 95 -11.62 -22.05 -39.92
C THR A 95 -11.30 -20.92 -40.90
N SER A 96 -11.13 -21.20 -42.19
CA SER A 96 -10.85 -20.17 -43.21
C SER A 96 -12.10 -19.55 -43.84
N THR A 97 -13.29 -20.03 -43.46
CA THR A 97 -14.57 -19.59 -44.05
C THR A 97 -15.24 -18.42 -43.33
N PRO A 98 -15.23 -18.34 -41.98
CA PRO A 98 -15.78 -17.20 -41.23
C PRO A 98 -15.21 -15.86 -41.69
N LEU A 99 -16.07 -14.86 -41.83
CA LEU A 99 -15.73 -13.46 -42.12
C LEU A 99 -16.56 -12.55 -41.21
N ALA A 100 -16.09 -11.32 -41.01
CA ALA A 100 -16.86 -10.28 -40.32
C ALA A 100 -18.29 -10.16 -40.90
N ASP A 101 -19.24 -9.91 -40.01
CA ASP A 101 -20.70 -9.90 -40.22
C ASP A 101 -21.37 -11.27 -40.43
N ASP A 102 -20.62 -12.38 -40.42
CA ASP A 102 -21.22 -13.72 -40.37
C ASP A 102 -21.84 -14.01 -39.00
N GLN A 103 -22.70 -15.02 -38.95
CA GLN A 103 -23.42 -15.40 -37.74
C GLN A 103 -23.24 -16.88 -37.42
N TRP A 104 -22.72 -17.18 -36.24
CA TRP A 104 -22.79 -18.51 -35.64
C TRP A 104 -24.17 -18.70 -35.01
N ARG A 105 -25.01 -19.50 -35.66
CA ARG A 105 -26.43 -19.66 -35.27
C ARG A 105 -26.69 -21.00 -34.61
N VAL A 106 -27.34 -20.97 -33.46
CA VAL A 106 -28.10 -22.11 -32.92
C VAL A 106 -29.43 -22.21 -33.68
N ASP A 107 -30.12 -21.07 -33.81
CA ASP A 107 -31.32 -20.92 -34.63
C ASP A 107 -31.47 -19.47 -35.15
N ALA A 108 -32.64 -19.11 -35.68
CA ALA A 108 -32.87 -17.78 -36.27
C ALA A 108 -32.98 -16.63 -35.25
N SER A 109 -33.23 -16.94 -33.99
CA SER A 109 -33.38 -15.99 -32.88
C SER A 109 -32.18 -15.99 -31.92
N ASN A 110 -31.36 -17.05 -31.97
CA ASN A 110 -30.23 -17.30 -31.07
C ASN A 110 -28.94 -17.46 -31.87
N TYR A 111 -28.10 -16.43 -31.88
CA TYR A 111 -26.85 -16.40 -32.65
C TYR A 111 -25.84 -15.39 -32.13
N PHE A 112 -24.58 -15.58 -32.51
CA PHE A 112 -23.51 -14.61 -32.31
C PHE A 112 -23.06 -14.05 -33.66
N THR A 113 -23.03 -12.71 -33.81
CA THR A 113 -22.57 -12.05 -35.04
C THR A 113 -21.11 -11.65 -34.86
N ILE A 114 -20.21 -12.20 -35.68
CA ILE A 114 -18.76 -11.99 -35.54
C ILE A 114 -18.30 -10.71 -36.25
N SER A 115 -17.32 -10.01 -35.71
CA SER A 115 -16.73 -8.78 -36.27
C SER A 115 -15.31 -8.99 -36.83
N ASP A 116 -14.75 -10.18 -36.64
CA ASP A 116 -13.42 -10.57 -37.08
C ASP A 116 -13.44 -11.95 -37.78
N THR A 117 -12.25 -12.50 -38.06
CA THR A 117 -12.08 -13.82 -38.68
C THR A 117 -11.70 -14.91 -37.68
N GLY A 118 -11.74 -14.61 -36.38
CA GLY A 118 -11.29 -15.46 -35.29
C GLY A 118 -9.77 -15.46 -35.08
N ASP A 119 -9.38 -15.69 -33.83
CA ASP A 119 -8.00 -15.76 -33.32
C ASP A 119 -7.81 -17.02 -32.47
N SER A 120 -6.56 -17.46 -32.24
CA SER A 120 -6.31 -18.49 -31.21
C SER A 120 -6.63 -17.92 -29.83
N ALA A 121 -6.96 -18.79 -28.88
CA ALA A 121 -7.54 -18.35 -27.61
C ALA A 121 -6.57 -18.47 -26.44
N ILE A 122 -6.61 -17.49 -25.55
CA ILE A 122 -6.15 -17.58 -24.17
C ILE A 122 -7.42 -17.66 -23.32
N ALA A 123 -7.55 -18.69 -22.48
CA ALA A 123 -8.71 -18.81 -21.59
C ALA A 123 -8.47 -17.95 -20.34
N THR A 124 -9.29 -16.91 -20.16
CA THR A 124 -9.11 -15.93 -19.08
C THR A 124 -10.27 -15.97 -18.08
N ALA A 125 -9.95 -16.27 -16.81
CA ALA A 125 -10.82 -16.02 -15.66
C ALA A 125 -10.58 -14.59 -15.17
N LYS A 126 -11.52 -13.69 -15.47
CA LYS A 126 -11.50 -12.32 -14.94
C LYS A 126 -12.35 -12.26 -13.68
N ILE A 127 -11.71 -12.34 -12.53
CA ILE A 127 -12.37 -12.22 -11.23
C ILE A 127 -12.61 -10.74 -10.95
N ASP A 128 -13.87 -10.33 -10.85
CA ASP A 128 -14.27 -8.91 -10.83
C ASP A 128 -15.33 -8.64 -9.75
N GLY A 129 -15.63 -7.37 -9.53
CA GLY A 129 -16.64 -6.91 -8.58
C GLY A 129 -16.18 -6.94 -7.12
N ALA A 130 -17.08 -6.50 -6.23
CA ALA A 130 -16.87 -6.56 -4.78
C ALA A 130 -17.25 -7.96 -4.26
N TRP A 131 -16.53 -8.45 -3.24
CA TRP A 131 -16.74 -9.79 -2.70
C TRP A 131 -17.05 -9.73 -1.21
N THR A 132 -18.28 -10.08 -0.84
CA THR A 132 -18.70 -10.14 0.56
C THR A 132 -18.62 -11.54 1.17
N THR A 133 -18.54 -12.57 0.32
CA THR A 133 -18.44 -13.98 0.72
C THR A 133 -17.28 -14.63 -0.01
N ALA A 134 -16.49 -15.44 0.69
CA ALA A 134 -15.39 -16.20 0.13
C ALA A 134 -15.85 -17.22 -0.92
N ASP A 135 -15.03 -17.47 -1.94
CA ASP A 135 -15.09 -18.73 -2.70
C ASP A 135 -14.46 -19.82 -1.83
N THR A 136 -15.17 -20.93 -1.62
CA THR A 136 -14.70 -22.02 -0.75
C THR A 136 -14.45 -23.32 -1.52
N THR A 137 -14.67 -23.31 -2.84
CA THR A 137 -14.52 -24.51 -3.65
C THR A 137 -13.12 -24.54 -4.26
N ALA A 138 -12.32 -25.51 -3.82
CA ALA A 138 -11.01 -25.75 -4.42
C ALA A 138 -11.11 -25.99 -5.93
N VAL A 139 -10.08 -25.57 -6.64
CA VAL A 139 -10.03 -25.54 -8.11
C VAL A 139 -8.93 -26.48 -8.58
N THR A 140 -9.22 -27.30 -9.59
CA THR A 140 -8.21 -28.13 -10.25
C THR A 140 -8.16 -27.74 -11.71
N ILE A 141 -7.07 -27.08 -12.12
CA ILE A 141 -6.76 -26.83 -13.53
C ILE A 141 -6.28 -28.16 -14.11
N SER A 142 -7.22 -28.92 -14.68
CA SER A 142 -7.00 -30.34 -14.98
C SER A 142 -6.21 -30.57 -16.27
N SER A 143 -5.69 -31.78 -16.44
CA SER A 143 -5.08 -32.24 -17.71
C SER A 143 -6.09 -32.44 -18.87
N SER A 144 -7.35 -32.00 -18.71
CA SER A 144 -8.34 -32.00 -19.80
C SER A 144 -8.17 -30.79 -20.72
N TRP A 145 -7.38 -29.81 -20.30
CA TRP A 145 -6.93 -28.71 -21.13
C TRP A 145 -5.83 -29.18 -22.10
N THR A 146 -5.48 -28.32 -23.05
CA THR A 146 -4.22 -28.44 -23.79
C THR A 146 -3.77 -27.03 -24.14
N THR A 147 -2.59 -26.66 -23.69
CA THR A 147 -2.07 -25.28 -23.72
C THR A 147 -0.72 -25.18 -24.44
N SER A 148 -0.24 -23.95 -24.64
CA SER A 148 1.09 -23.63 -25.14
C SER A 148 1.60 -22.33 -24.54
N ALA A 149 2.85 -21.96 -24.81
CA ALA A 149 3.39 -20.66 -24.42
C ALA A 149 2.62 -19.45 -25.00
N ALA A 150 1.93 -19.64 -26.14
CA ALA A 150 1.10 -18.61 -26.78
C ALA A 150 -0.39 -18.72 -26.38
N GLU A 151 -0.91 -19.94 -26.24
CA GLU A 151 -2.29 -20.24 -25.88
C GLU A 151 -2.35 -20.83 -24.46
N TYR A 152 -2.44 -19.96 -23.46
CA TYR A 152 -2.30 -20.31 -22.05
C TYR A 152 -3.59 -20.06 -21.25
N ILE A 153 -3.59 -20.48 -19.98
CA ILE A 153 -4.65 -20.17 -19.02
C ILE A 153 -4.24 -18.98 -18.15
N ARG A 154 -5.14 -18.00 -18.01
CA ARG A 154 -4.92 -16.82 -17.16
C ARG A 154 -6.03 -16.68 -16.13
N ILE A 155 -5.65 -16.55 -14.87
CA ILE A 155 -6.56 -16.30 -13.74
C ILE A 155 -6.08 -15.03 -13.07
N TYR A 156 -6.91 -14.00 -13.03
CA TYR A 156 -6.53 -12.73 -12.41
C TYR A 156 -7.70 -12.00 -11.76
N THR A 157 -7.38 -11.13 -10.79
CA THR A 157 -8.33 -10.18 -10.19
C THR A 157 -8.23 -8.80 -10.82
N THR A 158 -9.38 -8.14 -11.00
CA THR A 158 -9.41 -6.70 -11.32
C THR A 158 -9.11 -5.86 -10.07
N ALA A 159 -8.86 -4.56 -10.24
CA ALA A 159 -8.71 -3.63 -9.12
C ALA A 159 -9.91 -3.65 -8.13
N ALA A 160 -11.12 -3.96 -8.60
CA ALA A 160 -12.29 -4.07 -7.73
C ALA A 160 -12.20 -5.30 -6.79
N ALA A 161 -11.68 -6.41 -7.29
CA ALA A 161 -11.61 -7.69 -6.58
C ALA A 161 -10.23 -8.01 -5.97
N ARG A 162 -9.18 -7.23 -6.30
CA ARG A 162 -7.79 -7.44 -5.86
C ARG A 162 -7.56 -6.84 -4.47
N HIS A 163 -6.72 -7.50 -3.68
CA HIS A 163 -6.18 -6.98 -2.42
C HIS A 163 -5.21 -5.81 -2.66
N ASN A 164 -4.93 -5.06 -1.61
CA ASN A 164 -3.96 -3.96 -1.64
C ASN A 164 -2.77 -4.30 -0.74
N GLY A 165 -2.02 -5.35 -1.08
CA GLY A 165 -0.83 -5.81 -0.33
C GLY A 165 -1.09 -6.42 1.06
N LYS A 166 -2.33 -6.35 1.53
CA LYS A 166 -2.81 -6.90 2.81
C LYS A 166 -4.08 -7.72 2.59
N TRP A 167 -4.28 -8.75 3.41
CA TRP A 167 -5.51 -9.54 3.39
C TRP A 167 -6.76 -8.67 3.63
N ASP A 168 -7.76 -8.77 2.75
CA ASP A 168 -8.98 -7.98 2.75
C ASP A 168 -10.22 -8.85 2.48
N ASP A 169 -11.11 -8.95 3.46
CA ASP A 169 -12.34 -9.75 3.40
C ASP A 169 -13.44 -9.14 2.52
N THR A 170 -13.21 -7.95 1.95
CA THR A 170 -14.09 -7.31 0.96
C THR A 170 -13.67 -7.61 -0.49
N LYS A 171 -12.55 -8.31 -0.66
CA LYS A 171 -11.95 -8.69 -1.94
C LYS A 171 -12.11 -10.18 -2.21
N TYR A 172 -11.84 -10.58 -3.46
CA TYR A 172 -11.90 -12.00 -3.81
C TYR A 172 -10.90 -12.78 -2.96
N ARG A 173 -11.37 -13.89 -2.41
CA ARG A 173 -10.57 -14.81 -1.63
C ARG A 173 -11.06 -16.23 -1.83
N LEU A 174 -10.11 -17.13 -2.05
CA LEU A 174 -10.33 -18.57 -2.08
C LEU A 174 -9.95 -19.15 -0.72
N GLU A 175 -10.94 -19.49 0.08
CA GLU A 175 -10.77 -20.05 1.42
C GLU A 175 -11.08 -21.55 1.38
N ALA A 176 -10.05 -22.37 1.18
CA ALA A 176 -10.21 -23.81 1.16
C ALA A 176 -10.03 -24.40 2.56
N THR A 177 -10.90 -25.33 2.93
CA THR A 177 -10.78 -26.12 4.15
C THR A 177 -10.75 -27.60 3.80
N ASP A 178 -9.87 -28.38 4.42
CA ASP A 178 -9.83 -29.85 4.31
C ASP A 178 -9.65 -30.42 2.90
N VAL A 179 -8.80 -29.80 2.08
CA VAL A 179 -8.41 -30.39 0.80
C VAL A 179 -7.29 -31.40 1.02
N SER A 180 -7.64 -32.61 1.47
CA SER A 180 -6.66 -33.67 1.71
C SER A 180 -5.92 -34.04 0.42
N ASP A 181 -4.59 -34.06 0.49
CA ASP A 181 -3.68 -34.42 -0.60
C ASP A 181 -3.82 -33.53 -1.85
N SER A 182 -4.05 -32.23 -1.66
CA SER A 182 -4.36 -31.30 -2.75
C SER A 182 -3.95 -29.84 -2.47
N GLY A 183 -4.01 -29.01 -3.51
CA GLY A 183 -4.01 -27.55 -3.40
C GLY A 183 -5.42 -26.96 -3.28
N ALA A 184 -5.55 -25.77 -2.72
CA ALA A 184 -6.74 -24.92 -2.92
C ALA A 184 -6.88 -24.57 -4.40
N ILE A 185 -5.76 -24.32 -5.07
CA ILE A 185 -5.61 -24.44 -6.52
C ILE A 185 -4.63 -25.56 -6.81
N ASN A 186 -5.10 -26.60 -7.49
CA ASN A 186 -4.27 -27.64 -8.07
C ASN A 186 -4.03 -27.34 -9.55
N VAL A 187 -2.77 -27.39 -9.99
CA VAL A 187 -2.36 -27.09 -11.36
C VAL A 187 -1.72 -28.34 -11.96
N ASP A 188 -2.48 -29.04 -12.81
CA ASP A 188 -2.05 -30.25 -13.54
C ASP A 188 -1.76 -29.96 -15.02
N GLU A 189 -1.89 -28.71 -15.46
CA GLU A 189 -1.77 -28.27 -16.85
C GLU A 189 -0.59 -27.31 -17.05
N GLU A 190 0.07 -27.39 -18.20
CA GLU A 190 1.18 -26.53 -18.59
C GLU A 190 0.69 -25.09 -18.86
N TYR A 191 1.57 -24.09 -18.75
CA TYR A 191 1.28 -22.70 -19.13
C TYR A 191 0.05 -22.10 -18.42
N VAL A 192 0.12 -22.02 -17.09
CA VAL A 192 -0.91 -21.39 -16.26
C VAL A 192 -0.36 -20.13 -15.58
N ARG A 193 -1.16 -19.07 -15.54
CA ARG A 193 -0.83 -17.79 -14.87
C ARG A 193 -1.88 -17.46 -13.81
N ILE A 194 -1.42 -17.22 -12.59
CA ILE A 194 -2.24 -16.86 -11.42
C ILE A 194 -1.74 -15.51 -10.90
N GLU A 195 -2.61 -14.49 -10.89
CA GLU A 195 -2.22 -13.09 -10.68
C GLU A 195 -3.20 -12.37 -9.73
N GLY A 196 -2.74 -11.86 -8.58
CA GLY A 196 -3.54 -10.97 -7.74
C GLY A 196 -4.55 -11.64 -6.79
N LEU A 197 -4.37 -12.92 -6.47
CA LEU A 197 -5.35 -13.69 -5.67
C LEU A 197 -5.03 -13.63 -4.17
N GLN A 198 -6.07 -13.74 -3.34
CA GLN A 198 -5.95 -14.09 -1.93
C GLN A 198 -6.36 -15.56 -1.76
N ILE A 199 -5.50 -16.38 -1.17
CA ILE A 199 -5.79 -17.80 -0.93
C ILE A 199 -5.46 -18.13 0.52
N SER A 200 -6.43 -18.65 1.26
CA SER A 200 -6.19 -19.21 2.58
C SER A 200 -6.50 -20.68 2.62
N ILE A 201 -5.68 -21.42 3.35
CA ILE A 201 -5.91 -22.83 3.64
C ILE A 201 -6.11 -23.06 5.14
N GLU A 202 -7.08 -23.90 5.48
CA GLU A 202 -7.29 -24.44 6.82
C GLU A 202 -7.33 -25.98 6.77
N ALA A 203 -6.39 -26.64 7.44
CA ALA A 203 -6.33 -28.11 7.50
C ALA A 203 -6.94 -28.62 8.81
N ALA A 204 -7.85 -29.61 8.79
CA ALA A 204 -8.52 -30.14 9.99
C ALA A 204 -7.89 -31.41 10.57
N GLY A 205 -6.62 -31.73 10.25
CA GLY A 205 -5.91 -32.79 10.99
C GLY A 205 -4.57 -33.27 10.41
N PHE A 206 -3.82 -33.98 11.27
CA PHE A 206 -2.50 -34.55 10.99
C PHE A 206 -2.47 -35.45 9.75
N GLY A 207 -1.54 -35.17 8.83
CA GLY A 207 -1.26 -35.99 7.65
C GLY A 207 -2.05 -35.61 6.38
N SER A 208 -2.78 -34.51 6.39
CA SER A 208 -3.38 -33.93 5.18
C SER A 208 -2.35 -33.06 4.47
N TYR A 209 -1.91 -33.43 3.27
CA TYR A 209 -1.07 -32.54 2.47
C TYR A 209 -1.96 -31.44 1.89
N MET A 210 -1.75 -30.19 2.30
CA MET A 210 -2.61 -29.08 1.88
C MET A 210 -1.80 -27.85 1.49
N HIS A 211 -1.93 -27.41 0.25
CA HIS A 211 -1.18 -26.26 -0.26
C HIS A 211 -2.12 -25.16 -0.73
N ALA A 212 -1.72 -23.89 -0.64
CA ALA A 212 -2.52 -22.83 -1.25
C ALA A 212 -2.50 -23.00 -2.79
N ILE A 213 -1.32 -23.23 -3.36
CA ILE A 213 -1.14 -23.59 -4.76
C ILE A 213 -0.26 -24.84 -4.83
N LEU A 214 -0.81 -25.92 -5.37
CA LEU A 214 -0.08 -27.15 -5.70
C LEU A 214 0.08 -27.24 -7.22
N ILE A 215 1.31 -27.38 -7.68
CA ILE A 215 1.66 -27.58 -9.09
C ILE A 215 2.13 -29.02 -9.23
N ASN A 216 1.25 -29.85 -9.77
CA ASN A 216 1.42 -31.30 -9.89
C ASN A 216 1.86 -31.64 -11.30
N VAL A 217 3.09 -32.13 -11.45
CA VAL A 217 3.64 -32.42 -12.77
C VAL A 217 3.18 -33.80 -13.24
N VAL A 218 2.52 -33.85 -14.39
CA VAL A 218 2.36 -35.10 -15.15
C VAL A 218 3.64 -35.30 -15.96
N ASP A 219 4.31 -36.44 -15.81
CA ASP A 219 5.61 -36.82 -16.41
C ASP A 219 5.60 -36.63 -17.95
N SER A 220 5.93 -35.41 -18.38
CA SER A 220 5.83 -34.89 -19.75
C SER A 220 7.22 -34.39 -20.12
N SER A 221 7.78 -34.90 -21.23
CA SER A 221 9.07 -34.45 -21.76
C SER A 221 9.01 -33.07 -22.45
N ALA A 222 7.93 -32.31 -22.24
CA ALA A 222 7.70 -30.99 -22.81
C ALA A 222 8.19 -29.89 -21.87
N THR A 223 8.55 -28.74 -22.44
CA THR A 223 8.84 -27.53 -21.66
C THR A 223 7.53 -26.98 -21.11
N ALA A 224 7.39 -26.85 -19.79
CA ALA A 224 6.22 -26.26 -19.14
C ALA A 224 6.60 -25.02 -18.33
N GLU A 225 5.68 -24.04 -18.18
CA GLU A 225 5.86 -22.85 -17.34
C GLU A 225 4.61 -22.57 -16.51
N THR A 226 4.77 -22.24 -15.23
CA THR A 226 3.68 -21.70 -14.39
C THR A 226 4.13 -20.38 -13.77
N ARG A 227 3.21 -19.42 -13.75
CA ARG A 227 3.42 -18.09 -13.16
C ARG A 227 2.48 -17.89 -11.99
N VAL A 228 3.04 -17.49 -10.85
CA VAL A 228 2.27 -17.06 -9.69
C VAL A 228 2.78 -15.69 -9.28
N SER A 229 1.92 -14.69 -9.30
CA SER A 229 2.33 -13.35 -8.94
C SER A 229 1.29 -12.56 -8.21
N HIS A 230 1.75 -11.51 -7.54
CA HIS A 230 0.89 -10.50 -6.94
C HIS A 230 -0.09 -11.07 -5.92
N SER A 231 0.16 -12.26 -5.36
CA SER A 231 -0.84 -13.00 -4.58
C SER A 231 -0.49 -13.04 -3.09
N ILE A 232 -1.51 -13.08 -2.25
CA ILE A 232 -1.39 -13.30 -0.80
C ILE A 232 -1.82 -14.74 -0.49
N LEU A 233 -0.90 -15.54 0.02
CA LEU A 233 -1.12 -16.93 0.39
C LEU A 233 -0.91 -17.07 1.89
N LYS A 234 -1.91 -17.59 2.61
CA LYS A 234 -1.79 -17.80 4.05
C LYS A 234 -2.32 -19.14 4.49
N ARG A 235 -1.88 -19.57 5.66
CA ARG A 235 -2.53 -20.65 6.40
C ARG A 235 -3.26 -20.09 7.61
N VAL A 236 -4.46 -20.59 7.84
CA VAL A 236 -5.21 -20.38 9.07
C VAL A 236 -5.12 -21.64 9.92
N GLY A 237 -4.58 -21.52 11.12
CA GLY A 237 -4.42 -22.65 12.04
C GLY A 237 -3.37 -22.35 13.11
N THR A 238 -3.62 -22.80 14.34
CA THR A 238 -2.68 -22.66 15.48
C THR A 238 -2.09 -24.01 15.89
N ASP A 239 -2.47 -25.06 15.19
CA ASP A 239 -1.99 -26.41 15.40
C ASP A 239 -0.68 -26.65 14.64
N ALA A 240 0.20 -27.42 15.26
CA ALA A 240 1.48 -27.82 14.70
C ALA A 240 1.28 -29.01 13.74
N LEU A 241 0.39 -28.85 12.75
CA LEU A 241 0.23 -29.81 11.66
C LEU A 241 1.39 -29.64 10.70
N ASP A 242 1.80 -30.72 10.06
CA ASP A 242 2.85 -30.71 9.04
C ASP A 242 2.25 -30.92 7.65
N TYR A 243 3.05 -30.69 6.60
CA TYR A 243 2.74 -30.97 5.20
C TYR A 243 1.79 -29.95 4.55
N HIS A 244 2.00 -28.67 4.83
CA HIS A 244 1.29 -27.61 4.14
C HIS A 244 2.22 -26.56 3.58
N GLY A 245 1.83 -25.90 2.50
CA GLY A 245 2.66 -24.84 1.96
C GLY A 245 1.94 -23.83 1.11
N GLY A 246 2.59 -22.68 0.89
CA GLY A 246 2.04 -21.63 0.06
C GLY A 246 2.07 -22.01 -1.41
N ILE A 247 3.26 -22.14 -1.99
CA ILE A 247 3.43 -22.67 -3.35
C ILE A 247 4.28 -23.93 -3.28
N TRP A 248 3.72 -25.02 -3.76
CA TRP A 248 4.39 -26.31 -3.83
C TRP A 248 4.44 -26.80 -5.27
N ILE A 249 5.62 -27.19 -5.75
CA ILE A 249 5.78 -27.83 -7.07
C ILE A 249 6.39 -29.22 -6.95
N ASP A 250 5.67 -30.24 -7.43
CA ASP A 250 6.09 -31.65 -7.36
C ASP A 250 6.24 -32.24 -8.78
N GLY A 251 7.47 -32.20 -9.32
CA GLY A 251 7.90 -32.98 -10.50
C GLY A 251 8.82 -32.28 -11.52
N SER A 252 9.25 -33.02 -12.56
CA SER A 252 10.42 -32.72 -13.41
C SER A 252 10.10 -31.91 -14.69
N HIS A 253 11.02 -31.02 -15.11
CA HIS A 253 11.01 -30.22 -16.36
C HIS A 253 10.06 -29.00 -16.43
N TRP A 254 9.44 -28.61 -15.31
CA TRP A 254 8.55 -27.43 -15.26
C TRP A 254 9.26 -26.20 -14.66
N THR A 255 9.21 -25.08 -15.38
CA THR A 255 9.69 -23.77 -14.89
C THR A 255 8.63 -23.10 -14.02
N LEU A 256 8.98 -22.73 -12.79
CA LEU A 256 8.17 -21.82 -11.97
C LEU A 256 8.71 -20.41 -12.06
N LYS A 257 7.81 -19.44 -12.21
CA LYS A 257 8.08 -18.01 -11.99
C LYS A 257 7.14 -17.52 -10.89
N ALA A 258 7.70 -17.25 -9.72
CA ALA A 258 6.96 -16.75 -8.56
C ALA A 258 7.50 -15.37 -8.18
N TRP A 259 6.68 -14.32 -8.32
CA TRP A 259 7.12 -12.97 -7.92
C TRP A 259 6.06 -12.07 -7.32
N ASN A 260 6.48 -11.10 -6.52
CA ASN A 260 5.58 -10.18 -5.82
C ASN A 260 4.48 -10.92 -5.06
N ASN A 261 4.81 -12.02 -4.37
CA ASN A 261 3.85 -12.72 -3.54
C ASN A 261 4.16 -12.53 -2.06
N ILE A 262 3.12 -12.52 -1.22
CA ILE A 262 3.23 -12.54 0.23
C ILE A 262 2.75 -13.91 0.70
N LEU A 263 3.63 -14.67 1.37
CA LEU A 263 3.35 -16.02 1.85
C LEU A 263 3.58 -16.06 3.36
N TYR A 264 2.56 -16.39 4.15
CA TYR A 264 2.71 -16.35 5.60
C TYR A 264 1.92 -17.39 6.39
N ASP A 265 2.36 -17.60 7.64
CA ASP A 265 1.75 -18.49 8.63
C ASP A 265 1.74 -19.99 8.30
N PHE A 266 2.60 -20.43 7.38
CA PHE A 266 2.83 -21.85 7.12
C PHE A 266 3.72 -22.49 8.21
N GLN A 267 3.29 -22.40 9.48
CA GLN A 267 3.94 -23.01 10.64
C GLN A 267 3.63 -24.50 10.80
N GLY A 268 4.62 -25.34 11.10
CA GLY A 268 4.47 -26.77 11.35
C GLY A 268 5.14 -27.26 12.64
N ALA A 269 5.03 -28.55 12.95
CA ALA A 269 5.78 -29.21 14.03
C ALA A 269 7.15 -29.75 13.58
N THR A 270 7.33 -29.99 12.28
CA THR A 270 8.53 -30.51 11.63
C THR A 270 8.80 -29.77 10.31
N GLN A 271 9.94 -30.05 9.67
CA GLN A 271 10.49 -29.37 8.47
C GLN A 271 9.64 -29.49 7.18
N HIS A 272 8.36 -29.86 7.25
CA HIS A 272 7.52 -30.15 6.09
C HIS A 272 6.43 -29.11 5.85
N SER A 273 6.57 -27.93 6.45
CA SER A 273 5.67 -26.80 6.21
C SER A 273 6.44 -25.61 5.64
N GLN A 274 6.07 -25.13 4.46
CA GLN A 274 6.90 -24.23 3.67
C GLN A 274 6.13 -23.02 3.14
N GLY A 275 6.77 -21.86 3.09
CA GLY A 275 6.31 -20.80 2.17
C GLY A 275 6.38 -21.30 0.73
N LEU A 276 7.58 -21.69 0.31
CA LEU A 276 7.86 -22.23 -1.02
C LEU A 276 8.57 -23.59 -0.95
N GLU A 277 8.00 -24.61 -1.62
CA GLU A 277 8.68 -25.89 -1.87
C GLU A 277 9.04 -25.98 -3.36
N LEU A 278 10.34 -26.01 -3.66
CA LEU A 278 10.92 -25.88 -5.00
C LEU A 278 11.69 -27.14 -5.42
N ARG A 279 10.99 -28.10 -6.02
CA ARG A 279 11.64 -29.34 -6.52
C ARG A 279 12.00 -29.24 -8.00
N ASN A 280 13.13 -29.85 -8.37
CA ASN A 280 13.60 -30.06 -9.75
C ASN A 280 14.00 -28.77 -10.52
N GLU A 281 14.61 -28.96 -11.70
CA GLU A 281 15.23 -28.00 -12.67
C GLU A 281 15.03 -26.50 -12.39
N VAL A 282 14.48 -25.69 -13.31
CA VAL A 282 14.63 -24.22 -13.24
C VAL A 282 13.51 -23.54 -12.45
N LYS A 283 13.84 -22.62 -11.54
CA LYS A 283 12.87 -21.82 -10.77
C LYS A 283 13.35 -20.37 -10.65
N TYR A 284 12.44 -19.41 -10.85
CA TYR A 284 12.70 -17.98 -10.66
C TYR A 284 11.78 -17.45 -9.56
N VAL A 285 12.37 -17.07 -8.44
CA VAL A 285 11.65 -16.63 -7.24
C VAL A 285 12.11 -15.21 -6.92
N TYR A 286 11.38 -14.20 -7.39
CA TYR A 286 11.80 -12.80 -7.34
C TYR A 286 10.86 -11.98 -6.45
N ASN A 287 11.36 -11.06 -5.64
CA ASN A 287 10.50 -10.08 -4.94
C ASN A 287 9.35 -10.74 -4.12
N ASN A 288 9.58 -11.85 -3.43
CA ASN A 288 8.56 -12.43 -2.54
C ASN A 288 8.84 -12.03 -1.10
N THR A 289 7.78 -11.85 -0.31
CA THR A 289 7.85 -11.69 1.14
C THR A 289 7.32 -12.97 1.79
N ILE A 290 8.18 -13.70 2.48
CA ILE A 290 7.84 -14.97 3.15
C ILE A 290 8.03 -14.76 4.64
N TYR A 291 6.94 -14.91 5.40
CA TYR A 291 6.91 -14.53 6.81
C TYR A 291 6.33 -15.64 7.68
N ASN A 292 6.90 -15.87 8.86
CA ASN A 292 6.31 -16.75 9.88
C ASN A 292 5.98 -18.18 9.40
N CYS A 293 6.87 -18.78 8.61
CA CYS A 293 6.75 -20.16 8.14
C CYS A 293 7.71 -21.09 8.90
N GLU A 294 7.43 -22.39 8.96
CA GLU A 294 8.42 -23.35 9.50
C GLU A 294 9.68 -23.34 8.63
N CYS A 295 9.52 -23.49 7.31
CA CYS A 295 10.59 -23.21 6.36
C CYS A 295 10.16 -22.11 5.38
N GLY A 296 11.04 -21.15 5.12
CA GLY A 296 10.76 -20.09 4.14
C GLY A 296 10.75 -20.65 2.73
N VAL A 297 11.91 -21.10 2.27
CA VAL A 297 12.09 -21.76 0.97
C VAL A 297 12.84 -23.07 1.15
N SER A 298 12.24 -24.18 0.74
CA SER A 298 12.84 -25.52 0.75
C SER A 298 12.83 -26.14 -0.64
N GLY A 299 13.66 -27.15 -0.88
CA GLY A 299 13.57 -27.99 -2.06
C GLY A 299 14.86 -28.70 -2.46
N ILE A 300 14.74 -29.53 -3.49
CA ILE A 300 15.85 -30.28 -4.10
C ILE A 300 16.02 -29.84 -5.56
N SER A 301 16.65 -28.69 -5.76
CA SER A 301 17.07 -28.20 -7.08
C SER A 301 18.40 -27.46 -6.94
N ASN A 302 19.20 -27.46 -8.01
CA ASN A 302 20.44 -26.67 -8.13
C ASN A 302 20.27 -25.48 -9.10
N GLU A 303 19.05 -25.22 -9.58
CA GLU A 303 18.73 -24.22 -10.62
C GLU A 303 17.64 -23.24 -10.14
N VAL A 304 17.59 -22.98 -8.82
CA VAL A 304 16.73 -21.93 -8.25
C VAL A 304 17.46 -20.60 -8.30
N VAL A 305 16.96 -19.66 -9.10
CA VAL A 305 17.43 -18.27 -9.12
C VAL A 305 16.52 -17.45 -8.21
N ALA A 306 17.03 -17.06 -7.05
CA ALA A 306 16.32 -16.21 -6.09
C ALA A 306 16.87 -14.78 -6.11
N LYS A 307 16.00 -13.80 -6.34
CA LYS A 307 16.39 -12.38 -6.30
C LYS A 307 15.44 -11.58 -5.44
N ASN A 308 15.97 -10.68 -4.62
CA ASN A 308 15.15 -9.68 -3.92
C ASN A 308 14.04 -10.27 -3.03
N ASN A 309 14.22 -11.46 -2.45
CA ASN A 309 13.22 -12.01 -1.54
C ASN A 309 13.50 -11.61 -0.10
N ILE A 310 12.43 -11.38 0.66
CA ILE A 310 12.47 -11.26 2.11
C ILE A 310 12.00 -12.59 2.70
N VAL A 311 12.80 -13.19 3.57
CA VAL A 311 12.40 -14.35 4.38
C VAL A 311 12.67 -14.05 5.85
N GLN A 312 11.59 -13.91 6.63
CA GLN A 312 11.62 -13.42 8.00
C GLN A 312 10.73 -14.27 8.91
N SER A 313 11.08 -14.32 10.18
CA SER A 313 10.39 -15.06 11.24
C SER A 313 10.16 -16.54 10.92
N CYS A 314 11.03 -17.13 10.10
CA CYS A 314 10.95 -18.54 9.74
C CYS A 314 11.89 -19.40 10.60
N THR A 315 11.47 -20.61 10.99
CA THR A 315 12.33 -21.54 11.77
C THR A 315 13.59 -21.91 10.98
N ASN A 316 13.43 -22.26 9.70
CA ASN A 316 14.52 -22.51 8.75
C ASN A 316 14.33 -21.62 7.51
N VAL A 317 15.21 -20.68 7.25
CA VAL A 317 15.00 -19.68 6.18
C VAL A 317 15.12 -20.33 4.80
N TYR A 318 16.21 -21.07 4.59
CA TYR A 318 16.55 -21.71 3.32
C TYR A 318 16.99 -23.16 3.54
N ASP A 319 16.30 -24.10 2.90
CA ASP A 319 16.69 -25.52 2.81
C ASP A 319 16.66 -25.96 1.33
N VAL A 320 17.46 -25.28 0.51
CA VAL A 320 17.56 -25.49 -0.93
C VAL A 320 18.94 -25.06 -1.43
N THR A 321 19.37 -25.56 -2.58
CA THR A 321 20.58 -25.07 -3.26
C THR A 321 20.22 -24.03 -4.31
N PHE A 322 20.79 -22.83 -4.19
CA PHE A 322 20.55 -21.74 -5.14
C PHE A 322 21.57 -21.70 -6.28
N ASP A 323 21.10 -21.27 -7.45
CA ASP A 323 21.96 -20.95 -8.58
C ASP A 323 22.83 -19.72 -8.27
N SER A 324 24.04 -19.69 -8.84
CA SER A 324 25.02 -18.61 -8.66
C SER A 324 24.54 -17.22 -9.11
N ALA A 325 23.50 -17.12 -9.93
CA ALA A 325 22.89 -15.86 -10.36
C ALA A 325 21.93 -15.25 -9.31
N SER A 326 21.68 -15.96 -8.21
CA SER A 326 20.83 -15.49 -7.11
C SER A 326 21.52 -14.38 -6.31
N THR A 327 20.75 -13.38 -5.85
CA THR A 327 21.34 -12.15 -5.29
C THR A 327 20.32 -11.30 -4.51
N HIS A 328 20.79 -10.46 -3.58
CA HIS A 328 19.98 -9.48 -2.83
C HIS A 328 18.77 -10.08 -2.10
N ASN A 329 18.90 -11.26 -1.50
CA ASN A 329 17.87 -11.85 -0.64
C ASN A 329 18.18 -11.54 0.84
N ILE A 330 17.14 -11.42 1.66
CA ILE A 330 17.27 -11.13 3.11
C ILE A 330 16.91 -12.37 3.93
N THR A 331 17.72 -12.65 4.93
CA THR A 331 17.54 -13.69 5.97
C THR A 331 17.85 -13.11 7.35
N GLU A 332 17.37 -13.72 8.42
CA GLU A 332 17.64 -13.27 9.79
C GLU A 332 18.06 -14.36 10.79
N THR A 333 18.03 -15.64 10.42
CA THR A 333 18.33 -16.74 11.37
C THR A 333 19.83 -16.97 11.55
N SER A 334 20.59 -16.99 10.45
CA SER A 334 22.05 -16.97 10.49
C SER A 334 22.64 -16.37 9.21
N ALA A 335 23.85 -15.81 9.31
CA ALA A 335 24.58 -15.32 8.14
C ALA A 335 24.98 -16.46 7.18
N GLU A 336 25.19 -17.67 7.70
CA GLU A 336 25.49 -18.86 6.89
C GLU A 336 24.36 -19.15 5.89
N ASP A 337 23.11 -19.03 6.34
CA ASP A 337 21.94 -19.34 5.52
C ASP A 337 21.83 -18.48 4.25
N GLY A 338 22.50 -17.33 4.19
CA GLY A 338 22.51 -16.43 3.02
C GLY A 338 23.83 -16.38 2.26
N ALA A 339 24.84 -17.17 2.63
CA ALA A 339 26.20 -17.11 2.09
C ALA A 339 26.35 -17.86 0.74
N TRP A 340 25.55 -17.50 -0.26
CA TRP A 340 25.49 -18.11 -1.58
C TRP A 340 25.15 -17.08 -2.67
N GLY A 341 25.19 -17.50 -3.94
CA GLY A 341 24.85 -16.64 -5.07
C GLY A 341 25.98 -15.68 -5.49
N ILE A 342 25.61 -14.48 -5.96
CA ILE A 342 26.56 -13.49 -6.47
C ILE A 342 27.39 -12.91 -5.32
N SER A 343 28.72 -12.96 -5.48
CA SER A 343 29.67 -12.23 -4.64
C SER A 343 29.73 -10.76 -5.02
N ALA A 344 29.57 -9.88 -4.03
CA ALA A 344 29.83 -8.45 -4.14
C ALA A 344 31.33 -8.13 -4.19
N ASP A 345 32.12 -8.84 -3.37
CA ASP A 345 33.56 -8.67 -3.26
C ASP A 345 34.25 -9.95 -2.73
N SER A 346 35.57 -10.04 -2.84
CA SER A 346 36.37 -11.13 -2.26
C SER A 346 37.83 -10.72 -2.16
N GLY A 347 38.55 -11.25 -1.18
CA GLY A 347 39.93 -10.85 -0.96
C GLY A 347 40.67 -11.69 0.06
N THR A 348 41.81 -11.15 0.48
CA THR A 348 42.64 -11.72 1.54
C THR A 348 42.88 -10.62 2.56
N THR A 349 42.50 -10.88 3.81
CA THR A 349 42.67 -9.89 4.88
C THR A 349 44.16 -9.60 5.11
N ASP A 350 44.48 -8.33 5.34
CA ASP A 350 45.83 -7.90 5.70
C ASP A 350 46.14 -8.13 7.19
N GLY A 351 45.12 -8.43 8.01
CA GLY A 351 45.20 -8.72 9.44
C GLY A 351 45.92 -7.74 10.38
N ILE A 352 45.57 -7.91 11.66
CA ILE A 352 46.18 -7.39 12.89
C ILE A 352 46.05 -5.88 13.21
N GLY A 353 44.83 -5.49 13.60
CA GLY A 353 44.60 -4.50 14.67
C GLY A 353 44.22 -5.19 16.00
N THR A 354 44.05 -4.44 17.09
CA THR A 354 43.54 -4.99 18.38
C THR A 354 42.01 -5.00 18.47
N ASP A 355 41.32 -4.55 17.41
CA ASP A 355 39.88 -4.35 17.37
C ASP A 355 39.18 -5.60 16.83
N THR A 356 38.30 -6.18 17.64
CA THR A 356 37.68 -7.49 17.41
C THR A 356 36.38 -7.44 16.60
N SER A 357 36.20 -6.45 15.71
CA SER A 357 34.98 -6.28 14.90
C SER A 357 35.24 -5.58 13.56
N VAL A 358 36.43 -5.78 12.96
CA VAL A 358 36.84 -5.02 11.77
C VAL A 358 37.56 -5.91 10.74
N LEU A 359 37.07 -5.92 9.50
CA LEU A 359 37.78 -6.51 8.36
C LEU A 359 38.61 -5.45 7.65
N ARG A 360 39.89 -5.75 7.36
CA ARG A 360 40.81 -4.86 6.64
C ARG A 360 41.45 -5.55 5.45
N ASP A 361 41.39 -4.89 4.30
CA ASP A 361 42.08 -5.30 3.09
C ASP A 361 42.41 -4.04 2.27
N THR A 362 43.70 -3.68 2.23
CA THR A 362 44.20 -2.50 1.52
C THR A 362 44.10 -2.61 -0.01
N GLY A 363 43.79 -3.79 -0.53
CA GLY A 363 43.56 -4.05 -1.95
C GLY A 363 42.14 -3.75 -2.45
N GLN A 364 41.20 -3.40 -1.56
CA GLN A 364 39.77 -3.32 -1.88
C GLN A 364 39.23 -1.91 -2.12
N ASN A 365 37.96 -1.85 -2.53
CA ASN A 365 37.18 -0.64 -2.82
C ASN A 365 35.75 -0.71 -2.24
N PHE A 366 35.65 -1.09 -0.97
CA PHE A 366 34.39 -1.43 -0.30
C PHE A 366 33.30 -0.36 -0.36
N LEU A 367 33.61 0.94 -0.41
CA LEU A 367 32.57 1.98 -0.52
C LEU A 367 31.76 1.88 -1.82
N THR A 368 32.29 1.17 -2.83
CA THR A 368 31.63 1.00 -4.13
C THR A 368 31.04 -0.40 -4.35
N THR A 369 31.50 -1.39 -3.59
CA THR A 369 31.14 -2.80 -3.80
C THR A 369 30.27 -3.36 -2.67
N VAL A 370 30.35 -2.80 -1.45
CA VAL A 370 29.77 -3.38 -0.25
C VAL A 370 28.72 -2.46 0.38
N LYS A 371 27.69 -3.05 1.00
CA LYS A 371 26.69 -2.36 1.83
C LYS A 371 26.58 -3.01 3.20
N ALA A 372 26.05 -2.27 4.18
CA ALA A 372 25.66 -2.85 5.46
C ALA A 372 24.62 -3.96 5.26
N GLY A 373 24.66 -4.98 6.13
CA GLY A 373 23.86 -6.20 6.03
C GLY A 373 24.49 -7.28 5.14
N MET A 374 25.39 -6.96 4.21
CA MET A 374 25.99 -7.97 3.34
C MET A 374 26.73 -9.06 4.12
N ILE A 375 26.52 -10.30 3.70
CA ILE A 375 27.04 -11.49 4.38
C ILE A 375 28.50 -11.73 3.96
N ILE A 376 29.34 -12.09 4.93
CA ILE A 376 30.75 -12.41 4.70
C ILE A 376 31.02 -13.86 5.12
N ALA A 377 31.63 -14.62 4.23
CA ALA A 377 32.21 -15.93 4.54
C ALA A 377 33.73 -15.80 4.68
N ASN A 378 34.28 -16.25 5.81
CA ASN A 378 35.69 -16.58 5.93
C ASN A 378 35.91 -17.96 5.30
N THR A 379 36.45 -17.95 4.09
CA THR A 379 36.65 -19.16 3.28
C THR A 379 37.84 -20.00 3.74
N THR A 380 38.71 -19.46 4.61
CA THR A 380 39.78 -20.24 5.25
C THR A 380 39.21 -21.17 6.32
N ASP A 381 38.34 -20.62 7.17
CA ASP A 381 37.90 -21.26 8.41
C ASP A 381 36.46 -21.78 8.38
N SER A 382 35.71 -21.50 7.30
CA SER A 382 34.29 -21.86 7.14
C SER A 382 33.40 -21.23 8.22
N THR A 383 33.68 -19.98 8.58
CA THR A 383 32.89 -19.16 9.51
C THR A 383 32.23 -18.01 8.76
N TYR A 384 31.15 -17.46 9.33
CA TYR A 384 30.32 -16.44 8.68
C TYR A 384 30.06 -15.27 9.62
N THR A 385 30.02 -14.07 9.06
CA THR A 385 29.67 -12.81 9.74
C THR A 385 28.93 -11.91 8.75
N TYR A 386 28.64 -10.67 9.11
CA TYR A 386 28.01 -9.70 8.22
C TYR A 386 28.52 -8.28 8.48
N VAL A 387 28.37 -7.44 7.47
CA VAL A 387 28.79 -6.02 7.51
C VAL A 387 27.82 -5.22 8.37
N THR A 388 28.33 -4.55 9.40
CA THR A 388 27.53 -3.62 10.22
C THR A 388 27.69 -2.17 9.76
N ALA A 389 28.83 -1.82 9.16
CA ALA A 389 29.06 -0.54 8.50
C ALA A 389 30.24 -0.61 7.51
N VAL A 390 30.23 0.24 6.49
CA VAL A 390 31.35 0.44 5.57
C VAL A 390 32.13 1.67 6.02
N ASN A 391 33.31 1.49 6.62
CA ASN A 391 34.08 2.59 7.19
C ASN A 391 34.92 3.33 6.13
N SER A 392 35.46 2.59 5.16
CA SER A 392 36.26 3.14 4.05
C SER A 392 36.41 2.10 2.93
N ASP A 393 37.07 2.47 1.83
CA ASP A 393 37.40 1.53 0.74
C ASP A 393 38.15 0.27 1.19
N THR A 394 38.85 0.31 2.32
CA THR A 394 39.72 -0.78 2.78
C THR A 394 39.35 -1.32 4.15
N GLU A 395 38.25 -0.83 4.76
CA GLU A 395 37.86 -1.21 6.12
C GLU A 395 36.34 -1.33 6.28
N LEU A 396 35.89 -2.46 6.83
CA LEU A 396 34.51 -2.76 7.18
C LEU A 396 34.38 -2.96 8.68
N ALA A 397 33.31 -2.43 9.29
CA ALA A 397 32.85 -2.92 10.58
C ALA A 397 32.01 -4.18 10.35
N VAL A 398 32.25 -5.22 11.15
CA VAL A 398 31.55 -6.51 11.08
C VAL A 398 30.97 -6.86 12.45
N ASN A 399 29.96 -7.72 12.50
CA ASN A 399 29.29 -8.07 13.76
C ASN A 399 30.26 -8.68 14.78
N ASP A 400 31.01 -9.67 14.33
CA ASP A 400 32.04 -10.35 15.10
C ASP A 400 33.26 -10.60 14.19
N ASP A 401 34.46 -10.41 14.74
CA ASP A 401 35.73 -10.66 14.05
C ASP A 401 36.16 -12.12 14.17
N PHE A 402 36.35 -12.73 13.01
CA PHE A 402 36.87 -14.08 12.83
C PHE A 402 38.03 -14.10 11.83
N PHE A 403 38.70 -12.96 11.61
CA PHE A 403 39.70 -12.81 10.55
C PHE A 403 41.13 -12.65 11.09
N ASP A 404 41.94 -13.70 10.94
CA ASP A 404 43.39 -13.63 11.09
C ASP A 404 44.06 -12.98 9.85
N ASP A 405 45.34 -12.60 10.01
CA ASP A 405 46.18 -12.15 8.89
C ASP A 405 46.28 -13.25 7.83
N SER A 406 46.09 -12.86 6.57
CA SER A 406 46.21 -13.70 5.37
C SER A 406 45.08 -14.71 5.19
N GLU A 407 43.93 -14.52 5.84
CA GLU A 407 42.74 -15.33 5.57
C GLU A 407 41.95 -14.84 4.35
N ASN A 408 41.27 -15.74 3.65
CA ASN A 408 40.49 -15.39 2.47
C ASN A 408 39.03 -15.20 2.82
N PHE A 409 38.40 -14.18 2.24
CA PHE A 409 36.98 -13.90 2.45
C PHE A 409 36.22 -13.75 1.13
N THR A 410 34.90 -13.97 1.20
CA THR A 410 33.95 -13.64 0.14
C THR A 410 32.78 -12.89 0.76
N ILE A 411 32.38 -11.79 0.14
CA ILE A 411 31.22 -10.98 0.54
C ILE A 411 30.11 -11.26 -0.46
N TYR A 412 28.96 -11.73 0.01
CA TYR A 412 27.79 -12.00 -0.80
C TYR A 412 26.85 -10.80 -0.85
N THR A 413 26.13 -10.68 -1.96
CA THR A 413 25.11 -9.63 -2.17
C THR A 413 23.83 -9.84 -1.34
N ASN A 414 23.62 -11.04 -0.80
CA ASN A 414 22.53 -11.29 0.15
C ASN A 414 22.80 -10.58 1.49
N LEU A 415 21.72 -10.24 2.19
CA LEU A 415 21.75 -9.47 3.42
C LEU A 415 21.29 -10.31 4.62
N TYR A 416 21.87 -9.99 5.77
CA TYR A 416 21.49 -10.55 7.06
C TYR A 416 20.91 -9.48 7.98
N GLY A 417 19.74 -9.78 8.54
CA GLY A 417 19.09 -9.09 9.65
C GLY A 417 17.59 -8.89 9.43
N SER A 418 16.97 -8.12 10.33
CA SER A 418 15.51 -8.00 10.36
C SER A 418 14.98 -6.88 9.46
N VAL A 419 13.82 -7.14 8.85
CA VAL A 419 13.03 -6.19 8.09
C VAL A 419 11.86 -5.70 8.94
N SER A 420 11.59 -4.40 8.91
CA SER A 420 10.44 -3.79 9.59
C SER A 420 9.27 -3.60 8.64
N PHE A 421 8.09 -4.09 8.99
CA PHE A 421 6.86 -3.88 8.23
C PHE A 421 5.96 -2.83 8.90
N VAL A 422 4.87 -2.44 8.23
CA VAL A 422 3.93 -1.43 8.75
C VAL A 422 3.20 -1.95 9.98
N ASN A 423 2.73 -3.21 9.98
CA ASN A 423 2.10 -3.85 11.14
C ASN A 423 2.07 -5.38 10.99
N GLU A 424 3.10 -6.06 11.49
CA GLU A 424 3.20 -7.53 11.44
C GLU A 424 2.08 -8.22 12.21
N THR A 425 1.65 -7.67 13.34
CA THR A 425 0.58 -8.28 14.17
C THR A 425 -0.80 -8.23 13.54
N GLY A 426 -0.99 -7.34 12.56
CA GLY A 426 -2.20 -7.19 11.77
C GLY A 426 -2.06 -7.70 10.34
N ASP A 427 -1.08 -8.59 10.08
CA ASP A 427 -0.75 -9.18 8.78
C ASP A 427 -0.48 -8.15 7.68
N ASP A 428 0.08 -7.00 8.05
CA ASP A 428 0.37 -5.89 7.16
C ASP A 428 1.86 -5.83 6.83
N PHE A 429 2.22 -6.57 5.79
CA PHE A 429 3.61 -6.75 5.33
C PHE A 429 4.05 -5.72 4.27
N HIS A 430 3.37 -4.58 4.18
CA HIS A 430 3.95 -3.42 3.49
C HIS A 430 5.24 -3.02 4.21
N LEU A 431 6.24 -2.64 3.42
CA LEU A 431 7.54 -2.30 3.94
C LEU A 431 7.46 -0.97 4.71
N SER A 432 8.02 -0.93 5.92
CA SER A 432 8.02 0.29 6.71
C SER A 432 8.92 1.35 6.07
N ALA A 433 8.45 2.61 6.05
CA ALA A 433 9.25 3.74 5.56
C ALA A 433 10.55 3.97 6.38
N SER A 434 10.67 3.41 7.58
CA SER A 434 11.90 3.47 8.37
C SER A 434 12.85 2.28 8.17
N ASP A 435 12.44 1.27 7.40
CA ASP A 435 13.30 0.12 7.14
C ASP A 435 14.53 0.55 6.33
N SER A 436 15.71 0.04 6.71
CA SER A 436 16.98 0.39 6.06
C SER A 436 17.64 -0.80 5.38
N MET A 437 17.04 -1.99 5.49
CA MET A 437 17.61 -3.24 5.00
C MET A 437 17.06 -3.60 3.64
N ALA A 438 15.73 -3.60 3.51
CA ALA A 438 15.04 -3.90 2.26
C ALA A 438 14.92 -2.67 1.35
N ARG A 439 14.77 -1.47 1.93
CA ARG A 439 14.59 -0.24 1.16
C ARG A 439 15.80 0.11 0.32
N ASP A 440 15.60 0.50 -0.94
CA ASP A 440 16.64 0.93 -1.89
C ASP A 440 17.81 -0.07 -2.06
N ASN A 441 17.56 -1.37 -1.83
CA ASN A 441 18.59 -2.40 -1.78
C ASN A 441 18.38 -3.54 -2.78
N TRP A 442 17.40 -3.48 -3.66
CA TRP A 442 17.14 -4.56 -4.61
C TRP A 442 18.20 -4.68 -5.73
N SER A 443 18.26 -5.86 -6.34
CA SER A 443 18.82 -6.08 -7.67
C SER A 443 17.84 -5.62 -8.73
N ASN A 444 18.25 -4.74 -9.64
CA ASN A 444 17.38 -4.30 -10.73
C ASN A 444 17.01 -5.49 -11.65
N VAL A 445 15.76 -5.95 -11.54
CA VAL A 445 15.17 -7.03 -12.35
C VAL A 445 14.16 -6.49 -13.39
N TYR A 446 14.10 -5.18 -13.61
CA TYR A 446 13.13 -4.53 -14.50
C TYR A 446 13.17 -5.07 -15.94
N ALA A 447 14.36 -5.43 -16.42
CA ALA A 447 14.58 -6.00 -17.75
C ALA A 447 15.33 -7.34 -17.70
N ASP A 448 15.17 -8.12 -16.62
CA ASP A 448 15.78 -9.44 -16.51
C ASP A 448 15.21 -10.37 -17.60
N ALA A 449 16.10 -11.07 -18.31
CA ALA A 449 15.72 -11.90 -19.45
C ALA A 449 14.88 -13.14 -19.07
N SER A 450 14.99 -13.58 -17.81
CA SER A 450 14.26 -14.73 -17.30
C SER A 450 12.89 -14.33 -16.74
N LEU A 451 12.86 -13.25 -15.98
CA LEU A 451 11.66 -12.72 -15.34
C LEU A 451 11.79 -11.21 -15.09
N ALA A 452 11.26 -10.42 -16.02
CA ALA A 452 11.16 -8.97 -15.86
C ALA A 452 10.07 -8.63 -14.84
N VAL A 453 10.40 -7.79 -13.85
CA VAL A 453 9.46 -7.31 -12.82
C VAL A 453 9.45 -5.78 -12.83
N THR A 454 8.31 -5.19 -13.18
CA THR A 454 8.17 -3.73 -13.37
C THR A 454 7.27 -3.06 -12.35
N ASP A 455 6.57 -3.86 -11.54
CA ASP A 455 5.61 -3.45 -10.54
C ASP A 455 5.77 -4.27 -9.25
N ASP A 456 5.01 -3.94 -8.21
CA ASP A 456 4.99 -4.59 -6.90
C ASP A 456 3.67 -5.35 -6.63
N ILE A 457 3.50 -5.88 -5.42
CA ILE A 457 2.31 -6.64 -4.96
C ILE A 457 0.96 -5.97 -5.27
N VAL A 458 0.89 -4.64 -5.26
CA VAL A 458 -0.34 -3.86 -5.56
C VAL A 458 -0.41 -3.36 -7.00
N GLY A 459 0.67 -3.51 -7.76
CA GLY A 459 0.78 -3.02 -9.14
C GLY A 459 1.36 -1.61 -9.24
N SER A 460 1.92 -1.07 -8.15
CA SER A 460 2.67 0.18 -8.16
C SER A 460 3.98 -0.01 -8.92
N SER A 461 4.42 1.01 -9.65
CA SER A 461 5.61 0.91 -10.50
C SER A 461 6.88 0.79 -9.66
N ARG A 462 7.75 -0.16 -10.03
CA ARG A 462 9.11 -0.25 -9.48
C ARG A 462 10.09 0.63 -10.28
N PRO A 463 11.11 1.20 -9.63
CA PRO A 463 12.07 2.04 -10.32
C PRO A 463 12.98 1.20 -11.23
N ASN A 464 13.24 1.66 -12.46
CA ASN A 464 14.24 1.04 -13.33
C ASN A 464 15.67 1.50 -12.96
N SER A 465 16.10 1.17 -11.75
CA SER A 465 17.37 1.54 -11.14
C SER A 465 17.71 0.54 -10.02
N THR A 466 18.78 0.79 -9.26
CA THR A 466 19.10 0.02 -8.04
C THR A 466 18.38 0.54 -6.79
N SER A 467 17.46 1.50 -6.92
CA SER A 467 16.76 2.14 -5.81
C SER A 467 15.36 1.55 -5.58
N GLY A 468 15.15 0.29 -5.97
CA GLY A 468 13.92 -0.42 -5.65
C GLY A 468 14.10 -1.24 -4.38
N ASP A 469 12.98 -1.71 -3.84
CA ASP A 469 12.93 -2.40 -2.57
C ASP A 469 12.97 -3.92 -2.74
N ILE A 470 13.68 -4.60 -1.82
CA ILE A 470 13.64 -6.06 -1.71
C ILE A 470 12.27 -6.44 -1.12
N GLY A 471 11.66 -7.53 -1.61
CA GLY A 471 10.38 -8.05 -1.14
C GLY A 471 9.24 -7.78 -2.11
N ALA A 472 8.03 -8.15 -1.71
CA ALA A 472 6.85 -8.04 -2.57
C ALA A 472 6.36 -6.60 -2.76
N ASP A 473 6.54 -5.77 -1.75
CA ASP A 473 6.12 -4.37 -1.72
C ASP A 473 7.22 -3.43 -2.25
N GLU A 474 6.81 -2.29 -2.79
CA GLU A 474 7.67 -1.14 -3.06
C GLU A 474 7.16 0.01 -2.18
N CYS A 475 7.91 0.39 -1.15
CA CYS A 475 7.47 1.37 -0.17
C CYS A 475 7.30 2.75 -0.82
N ALA A 476 6.15 3.37 -0.62
CA ALA A 476 5.90 4.71 -1.14
C ALA A 476 6.96 5.70 -0.64
N VAL A 477 7.56 6.45 -1.57
CA VAL A 477 8.66 7.37 -1.28
C VAL A 477 8.12 8.65 -0.65
N PRO A 478 8.47 8.97 0.62
CA PRO A 478 8.00 10.20 1.24
C PRO A 478 8.83 11.38 0.72
N VAL A 479 8.14 12.40 0.20
CA VAL A 479 8.73 13.70 -0.17
C VAL A 479 8.23 14.78 0.78
N PHE A 480 9.08 15.76 1.08
CA PHE A 480 8.81 16.78 2.10
C PHE A 480 9.05 18.18 1.56
N TYR A 481 8.03 19.04 1.68
CA TYR A 481 8.14 20.45 1.29
C TYR A 481 7.52 21.37 2.34
N SER A 482 8.34 22.19 2.99
CA SER A 482 7.87 23.06 4.06
C SER A 482 7.09 24.26 3.55
N VAL A 483 6.03 24.61 4.29
CA VAL A 483 5.23 25.81 4.09
C VAL A 483 5.47 26.75 5.26
N GLY A 484 5.70 28.03 4.95
CA GLY A 484 5.72 29.09 5.95
C GLY A 484 5.97 30.46 5.32
N THR A 485 5.35 31.50 5.86
CA THR A 485 5.38 32.83 5.24
C THR A 485 6.75 33.53 5.29
N SER A 486 7.76 32.96 5.96
CA SER A 486 9.11 33.52 5.98
C SER A 486 9.78 33.44 4.61
N THR A 487 10.19 34.59 4.08
CA THR A 487 11.05 34.71 2.89
C THR A 487 12.53 34.85 3.26
N SER A 488 12.86 34.80 4.55
CA SER A 488 14.23 34.98 5.04
C SER A 488 15.03 33.68 4.96
N ASP A 489 16.35 33.82 4.84
CA ASP A 489 17.27 32.71 5.03
C ASP A 489 17.32 32.32 6.52
N LEU A 490 16.98 31.07 6.81
CA LEU A 490 16.85 30.49 8.14
C LEU A 490 18.19 29.97 8.68
N LYS A 491 19.27 29.93 7.86
CA LYS A 491 20.54 29.37 8.30
C LYS A 491 21.20 30.22 9.38
N THR A 492 21.83 29.56 10.34
CA THR A 492 22.57 30.23 11.41
C THR A 492 24.03 30.45 11.00
N GLY A 493 24.49 31.70 10.97
CA GLY A 493 25.90 32.04 10.77
C GLY A 493 26.38 31.78 9.33
N SER A 494 27.49 31.07 9.18
CA SER A 494 28.06 30.70 7.87
C SER A 494 28.43 29.22 7.86
N PRO A 495 27.42 28.33 7.88
CA PRO A 495 27.66 26.91 7.97
C PRO A 495 28.22 26.36 6.65
N THR A 496 29.00 25.31 6.78
CA THR A 496 29.30 24.35 5.73
C THR A 496 28.66 23.01 6.09
N LEU A 497 28.44 22.14 5.12
CA LEU A 497 27.94 20.78 5.36
C LEU A 497 28.78 19.72 4.63
N THR A 498 28.80 18.51 5.18
CA THR A 498 29.18 17.27 4.47
C THR A 498 27.95 16.37 4.37
N ILE A 499 27.87 15.54 3.33
CA ILE A 499 26.78 14.56 3.14
C ILE A 499 27.39 13.18 2.99
N SER A 500 26.86 12.20 3.73
CA SER A 500 27.18 10.78 3.57
C SER A 500 25.87 10.00 3.64
N SER A 501 25.53 9.29 2.56
CA SER A 501 24.30 8.49 2.43
C SER A 501 23.06 9.28 2.87
N GLY A 502 22.91 10.51 2.36
CA GLY A 502 21.82 11.43 2.71
C GLY A 502 21.92 12.08 4.09
N THR A 503 22.80 11.64 4.99
CA THR A 503 23.02 12.29 6.29
C THR A 503 23.91 13.51 6.13
N ALA A 504 23.36 14.69 6.38
CA ALA A 504 24.07 15.96 6.35
C ALA A 504 24.52 16.40 7.76
N THR A 505 25.80 16.74 7.88
CA THR A 505 26.38 17.30 9.11
C THR A 505 26.84 18.73 8.88
N PHE A 506 26.21 19.69 9.58
CA PHE A 506 26.53 21.11 9.52
C PHE A 506 27.65 21.47 10.51
N THR A 507 28.47 22.47 10.17
CA THR A 507 29.53 22.97 11.08
C THR A 507 29.06 23.97 12.13
N VAL A 508 27.79 24.40 12.05
CA VAL A 508 27.14 25.33 12.97
C VAL A 508 25.75 24.80 13.30
N GLU A 509 25.33 24.91 14.56
CA GLU A 509 23.98 24.55 14.98
C GLU A 509 22.94 25.41 14.26
N GLN A 510 21.99 24.77 13.57
CA GLN A 510 20.89 25.45 12.92
C GLN A 510 19.76 25.76 13.90
N ALA A 511 18.93 26.76 13.56
CA ALA A 511 17.87 27.24 14.44
C ALA A 511 16.82 26.16 14.76
N ASN A 512 16.14 26.29 15.90
CA ASN A 512 15.16 25.28 16.33
C ASN A 512 13.92 25.20 15.43
N ASN A 513 13.63 26.23 14.64
CA ASN A 513 12.57 26.25 13.64
C ASN A 513 13.01 25.77 12.24
N VAL A 514 14.24 25.26 12.10
CA VAL A 514 14.70 24.53 10.91
C VAL A 514 14.40 23.05 11.10
N GLY A 515 13.75 22.44 10.13
CA GLY A 515 13.34 21.04 10.17
C GLY A 515 12.85 20.50 8.83
N VAL A 516 12.05 19.45 8.89
CA VAL A 516 11.53 18.72 7.72
C VAL A 516 10.87 19.62 6.68
N GLY A 517 11.12 19.33 5.41
CA GLY A 517 10.65 20.07 4.25
C GLY A 517 11.42 21.36 3.93
N ASP A 518 12.27 21.87 4.83
CA ASP A 518 13.07 23.06 4.53
C ASP A 518 14.08 22.78 3.42
N LYS A 519 14.16 23.72 2.47
CA LYS A 519 15.02 23.68 1.29
C LYS A 519 16.42 24.16 1.64
N VAL A 520 17.39 23.25 1.54
CA VAL A 520 18.82 23.53 1.70
C VAL A 520 19.45 23.74 0.35
N THR A 521 19.91 24.96 0.07
CA THR A 521 20.75 25.25 -1.10
C THR A 521 22.21 25.24 -0.68
N TYR A 522 23.05 24.43 -1.33
CA TYR A 522 24.44 24.24 -0.98
C TYR A 522 25.32 24.08 -2.23
N ASP A 523 26.63 24.17 -2.05
CA ASP A 523 27.63 24.09 -3.13
C ASP A 523 27.22 24.94 -4.36
N THR A 524 26.99 26.23 -4.12
CA THR A 524 26.52 27.22 -5.09
C THR A 524 25.04 27.11 -5.45
N SER A 525 24.56 25.95 -5.92
CA SER A 525 23.20 25.80 -6.46
C SER A 525 22.57 24.41 -6.33
N LYS A 526 23.21 23.46 -5.65
CA LYS A 526 22.60 22.15 -5.37
C LYS A 526 21.46 22.35 -4.37
N ILE A 527 20.39 21.58 -4.52
CA ILE A 527 19.20 21.67 -3.67
C ILE A 527 18.90 20.28 -3.09
N ALA A 528 18.63 20.26 -1.80
CA ALA A 528 18.05 19.12 -1.10
C ALA A 528 17.04 19.63 -0.07
N TYR A 529 16.20 18.73 0.45
CA TYR A 529 15.14 19.01 1.41
C TYR A 529 15.38 18.17 2.66
N ILE A 530 15.13 18.73 3.83
CA ILE A 530 15.27 17.97 5.09
C ILE A 530 14.14 16.95 5.19
N SER A 531 14.45 15.67 5.39
CA SER A 531 13.46 14.61 5.66
C SER A 531 13.45 14.17 7.12
N ALA A 532 14.52 14.42 7.87
CA ALA A 532 14.57 14.20 9.32
C ALA A 532 15.62 15.08 10.00
N ARG A 533 15.47 15.28 11.30
CA ARG A 533 16.40 15.99 12.19
C ARG A 533 16.90 15.03 13.27
N THR A 534 18.20 14.78 13.32
CA THR A 534 18.82 14.01 14.41
C THR A 534 19.26 14.92 15.55
N SER A 535 19.78 16.10 15.21
CA SER A 535 20.17 17.14 16.16
C SER A 535 20.17 18.52 15.48
N SER A 536 20.53 19.59 16.19
CA SER A 536 20.75 20.91 15.58
C SER A 536 21.94 20.95 14.60
N LEU A 537 22.79 19.92 14.56
CA LEU A 537 23.94 19.79 13.65
C LEU A 537 23.74 18.73 12.56
N VAL A 538 22.85 17.77 12.77
CA VAL A 538 22.75 16.56 11.94
C VAL A 538 21.31 16.39 11.47
N TYR A 539 21.14 16.29 10.15
CA TYR A 539 19.87 16.19 9.47
C TYR A 539 19.97 15.14 8.37
N THR A 540 18.86 14.49 8.03
CA THR A 540 18.75 13.67 6.82
C THR A 540 18.19 14.54 5.70
N LEU A 541 18.82 14.49 4.53
CA LEU A 541 18.43 15.22 3.34
C LEU A 541 17.96 14.25 2.25
N ILE A 542 16.99 14.71 1.47
CA ILE A 542 16.47 14.06 0.26
C ILE A 542 16.51 15.03 -0.93
N THR A 543 16.54 14.49 -2.14
CA THR A 543 16.26 15.25 -3.36
C THR A 543 14.77 15.62 -3.43
N ALA A 544 14.37 16.46 -4.40
CA ALA A 544 12.96 16.80 -4.61
C ALA A 544 12.06 15.56 -4.81
N THR A 545 12.60 14.48 -5.39
CA THR A 545 11.87 13.25 -5.63
C THR A 545 12.16 12.16 -4.59
N GLY A 546 12.67 12.52 -3.41
CA GLY A 546 12.81 11.60 -2.27
C GLY A 546 14.08 10.74 -2.23
N ALA A 547 14.87 10.67 -3.32
CA ALA A 547 16.14 9.93 -3.32
C ALA A 547 17.20 10.59 -2.44
N SER A 548 18.19 9.81 -1.97
CA SER A 548 19.37 10.36 -1.27
C SER A 548 20.18 11.31 -2.16
N PRO A 549 20.54 12.53 -1.70
CA PRO A 549 21.46 13.40 -2.42
C PRO A 549 22.85 12.77 -2.53
N ALA A 550 23.61 13.19 -3.55
CA ALA A 550 24.99 12.74 -3.72
C ALA A 550 25.86 13.16 -2.53
N ASP A 551 26.79 12.28 -2.14
CA ASP A 551 27.74 12.51 -1.06
C ASP A 551 28.65 13.72 -1.32
N GLU A 552 28.96 14.44 -0.24
CA GLU A 552 29.90 15.55 -0.22
C GLU A 552 31.01 15.21 0.78
N SER A 553 32.06 14.55 0.28
CA SER A 553 33.18 14.04 1.10
C SER A 553 34.05 15.13 1.71
N SER A 554 33.83 16.39 1.34
CA SER A 554 34.48 17.56 1.93
C SER A 554 33.45 18.66 2.21
N ALA A 555 33.70 19.47 3.24
CA ALA A 555 32.75 20.47 3.68
C ALA A 555 32.50 21.53 2.58
N VAL A 556 31.27 21.59 2.08
CA VAL A 556 30.80 22.56 1.08
C VAL A 556 29.97 23.67 1.74
N THR A 557 29.93 24.84 1.11
CA THR A 557 29.19 25.99 1.67
C THR A 557 27.68 25.76 1.62
N VAL A 558 26.97 26.12 2.70
CA VAL A 558 25.51 26.22 2.69
C VAL A 558 25.13 27.63 2.27
N ASN A 559 24.51 27.74 1.10
CA ASN A 559 24.12 29.01 0.49
C ASN A 559 22.89 29.61 1.18
N SER A 560 21.86 28.79 1.44
CA SER A 560 20.64 29.20 2.17
C SER A 560 19.89 28.00 2.74
N ILE A 561 19.09 28.22 3.78
CA ILE A 561 18.04 27.32 4.25
C ILE A 561 16.73 28.11 4.23
N MET A 562 15.72 27.67 3.49
CA MET A 562 14.48 28.43 3.30
C MET A 562 13.25 27.50 3.34
N ARG A 563 12.06 28.08 3.55
CA ARG A 563 10.81 27.36 3.29
C ARG A 563 10.74 26.94 1.82
N ALA A 564 10.13 25.79 1.54
CA ALA A 564 9.91 25.36 0.15
C ALA A 564 8.87 26.27 -0.52
N PHE A 565 7.77 26.54 0.18
CA PHE A 565 6.66 27.40 -0.23
C PHE A 565 6.32 28.44 0.83
N ASN A 566 5.75 29.58 0.41
CA ASN A 566 5.38 30.66 1.32
C ASN A 566 3.91 30.62 1.76
N HIS A 567 3.06 29.93 1.00
CA HIS A 567 1.65 29.69 1.30
C HIS A 567 1.34 28.21 1.13
N LEU A 568 0.38 27.70 1.90
CA LEU A 568 -0.05 26.30 1.77
C LEU A 568 -0.72 26.05 0.42
N ASP A 569 -1.49 27.02 -0.06
CA ASP A 569 -2.14 26.97 -1.39
C ASP A 569 -1.11 26.73 -2.50
N ASP A 570 0.02 27.46 -2.49
CA ASP A 570 1.15 27.30 -3.42
C ASP A 570 1.83 25.91 -3.33
N ALA A 571 1.55 25.10 -2.31
CA ALA A 571 2.14 23.77 -2.20
C ALA A 571 1.20 22.68 -2.75
N VAL A 572 -0.12 22.89 -2.69
CA VAL A 572 -1.13 21.82 -2.84
C VAL A 572 -2.18 22.06 -3.93
N ASP A 573 -2.26 23.26 -4.51
CA ASP A 573 -3.11 23.55 -5.66
C ASP A 573 -2.34 23.23 -6.96
N ALA A 574 -2.62 22.08 -7.58
CA ALA A 574 -1.99 21.68 -8.83
C ALA A 574 -2.73 22.17 -10.08
N VAL A 575 -3.78 22.99 -9.93
CA VAL A 575 -4.67 23.44 -11.02
C VAL A 575 -4.52 24.94 -11.34
N ASP A 576 -4.24 25.81 -10.35
CA ASP A 576 -4.17 27.27 -10.55
C ASP A 576 -3.03 27.75 -11.48
N GLY A 577 -2.12 26.84 -11.88
CA GLY A 577 -1.02 27.13 -12.79
C GLY A 577 0.07 28.03 -12.18
N GLY A 578 0.04 28.18 -10.86
CA GLY A 578 1.06 28.82 -10.03
C GLY A 578 2.26 27.91 -9.73
N VAL A 579 2.98 28.26 -8.67
CA VAL A 579 4.02 27.38 -8.08
C VAL A 579 3.28 26.29 -7.30
N CYS A 580 3.74 25.03 -7.39
CA CYS A 580 3.08 23.87 -6.77
C CYS A 580 4.13 22.78 -6.47
N ALA A 581 3.89 21.89 -5.51
CA ALA A 581 4.73 20.71 -5.31
C ALA A 581 4.84 19.82 -6.57
N SER A 582 3.87 19.90 -7.50
CA SER A 582 3.89 19.17 -8.77
C SER A 582 4.73 19.84 -9.87
N ASP A 583 5.33 21.01 -9.62
CA ASP A 583 6.09 21.74 -10.63
C ASP A 583 7.43 21.05 -11.00
N ALA A 584 8.04 21.50 -12.10
CA ALA A 584 9.26 20.91 -12.68
C ALA A 584 10.52 21.04 -11.80
N THR A 585 10.48 21.84 -10.74
CA THR A 585 11.59 22.02 -9.78
C THR A 585 11.37 21.30 -8.46
N HIS A 586 10.20 20.72 -8.26
CA HIS A 586 9.80 19.91 -7.11
C HIS A 586 9.55 18.46 -7.56
N LEU A 587 8.35 17.92 -7.35
CA LEU A 587 8.04 16.51 -7.61
C LEU A 587 7.87 16.21 -9.10
N ASN A 588 7.49 17.21 -9.90
CA ASN A 588 7.29 17.11 -11.35
C ASN A 588 6.28 16.03 -11.79
N THR A 589 5.30 15.73 -10.93
CA THR A 589 4.14 14.88 -11.24
C THR A 589 2.98 15.27 -10.32
N THR A 590 1.75 15.04 -10.79
CA THR A 590 0.53 15.09 -9.98
C THR A 590 0.01 13.71 -9.61
N ASP A 591 0.55 12.65 -10.23
CA ASP A 591 0.15 11.27 -9.99
C ASP A 591 1.05 10.63 -8.93
N LEU A 592 0.58 10.64 -7.69
CA LEU A 592 1.28 10.06 -6.54
C LEU A 592 1.20 8.53 -6.54
N VAL A 593 0.18 7.94 -7.16
CA VAL A 593 0.00 6.48 -7.21
C VAL A 593 1.00 5.87 -8.20
N THR A 594 1.01 6.35 -9.45
CA THR A 594 1.96 5.86 -10.46
C THR A 594 3.40 6.18 -10.07
N GLY A 595 3.64 7.34 -9.45
CA GLY A 595 4.95 7.74 -8.95
C GLY A 595 5.37 7.06 -7.63
N ASN A 596 4.44 6.36 -6.98
CA ASN A 596 4.57 5.78 -5.66
C ASN A 596 5.12 6.76 -4.60
N TYR A 597 4.47 7.91 -4.43
CA TYR A 597 4.90 8.99 -3.53
C TYR A 597 3.91 9.23 -2.38
N ILE A 598 4.42 9.68 -1.24
CA ILE A 598 3.64 10.34 -0.18
C ILE A 598 4.07 11.80 -0.12
N LEU A 599 3.13 12.72 -0.32
CA LEU A 599 3.39 14.16 -0.31
C LEU A 599 3.20 14.75 1.09
N ASN A 600 4.31 15.04 1.78
CA ASN A 600 4.31 15.64 3.12
C ASN A 600 4.53 17.15 3.04
N ILE A 601 3.57 17.91 3.58
CA ILE A 601 3.58 19.38 3.63
C ILE A 601 3.65 19.84 5.10
N PRO A 602 4.86 19.90 5.70
CA PRO A 602 5.07 20.42 7.04
C PRO A 602 4.88 21.95 7.09
N CYS A 603 3.96 22.40 7.94
CA CYS A 603 3.56 23.80 8.09
C CYS A 603 4.22 24.45 9.31
N TYR A 604 4.93 25.56 9.08
CA TYR A 604 5.78 26.22 10.08
C TYR A 604 5.21 27.54 10.59
N ALA A 605 5.34 27.74 11.90
CA ALA A 605 4.90 28.90 12.63
C ALA A 605 5.79 30.13 12.35
N ASP A 606 5.60 30.73 11.17
CA ASP A 606 6.21 31.98 10.78
C ASP A 606 5.27 33.17 11.11
N ALA A 607 4.36 33.54 10.19
CA ALA A 607 3.23 34.43 10.43
C ALA A 607 1.92 33.76 9.97
N ALA A 608 0.80 34.48 10.03
CA ALA A 608 -0.46 33.98 9.49
C ALA A 608 -0.33 33.76 7.98
N ASP A 609 -0.73 32.59 7.49
CA ASP A 609 -1.02 32.40 6.08
C ASP A 609 -2.37 33.07 5.76
N GLU A 610 -2.37 34.04 4.83
CA GLU A 610 -3.54 34.85 4.51
C GLU A 610 -4.30 34.36 3.26
N ASN A 611 -3.78 33.33 2.59
CA ASN A 611 -4.40 32.76 1.39
C ASN A 611 -5.45 31.72 1.78
N ALA A 612 -6.55 31.69 1.02
CA ALA A 612 -7.43 30.52 1.05
C ALA A 612 -6.71 29.37 0.35
N VAL A 613 -6.95 28.14 0.78
CA VAL A 613 -6.26 26.94 0.30
C VAL A 613 -7.21 26.06 -0.47
N THR A 614 -6.80 25.59 -1.65
CA THR A 614 -7.48 24.54 -2.40
C THR A 614 -6.54 23.36 -2.63
N VAL A 615 -6.90 22.19 -2.12
CA VAL A 615 -6.20 20.93 -2.40
C VAL A 615 -6.88 20.27 -3.60
N GLU A 616 -6.29 20.41 -4.80
CA GLU A 616 -6.84 19.89 -6.06
C GLU A 616 -5.77 19.59 -7.13
N GLY A 617 -6.12 18.75 -8.10
CA GLY A 617 -5.32 18.36 -9.26
C GLY A 617 -4.41 17.14 -9.09
N TRP A 618 -4.60 16.34 -8.04
CA TRP A 618 -3.74 15.20 -7.71
C TRP A 618 -4.38 13.85 -8.06
N THR A 619 -3.58 12.80 -8.24
CA THR A 619 -4.04 11.42 -8.23
C THR A 619 -3.44 10.72 -7.01
N THR A 620 -4.30 10.34 -6.07
CA THR A 620 -3.93 9.81 -4.75
C THR A 620 -4.51 8.41 -4.52
N GLY A 621 -3.96 7.71 -3.54
CA GLY A 621 -4.39 6.38 -3.09
C GLY A 621 -4.27 6.24 -1.57
N ALA A 622 -4.73 5.11 -1.02
CA ALA A 622 -4.65 4.85 0.42
C ALA A 622 -3.21 4.90 0.96
N ASP A 623 -2.25 4.44 0.15
CA ASP A 623 -0.82 4.43 0.47
C ASP A 623 -0.05 5.62 -0.15
N ASN A 624 -0.67 6.34 -1.08
CA ASN A 624 -0.10 7.49 -1.80
C ASN A 624 -0.94 8.74 -1.56
N TYR A 625 -0.77 9.35 -0.40
CA TYR A 625 -1.64 10.42 0.11
C TYR A 625 -0.93 11.77 0.24
N ILE A 626 -1.73 12.82 0.43
CA ILE A 626 -1.25 14.16 0.79
C ILE A 626 -1.41 14.34 2.30
N LYS A 627 -0.32 14.70 2.99
CA LYS A 627 -0.30 14.96 4.43
C LYS A 627 0.10 16.40 4.71
N ILE A 628 -0.87 17.21 5.14
CA ILE A 628 -0.68 18.58 5.60
C ILE A 628 -0.64 18.55 7.13
N TYR A 629 0.47 18.97 7.73
CA TYR A 629 0.60 18.89 9.17
C TYR A 629 1.56 19.90 9.76
N THR A 630 1.44 20.20 11.05
CA THR A 630 2.48 20.95 11.78
C THR A 630 3.50 19.99 12.41
N PRO A 631 4.81 20.16 12.15
CA PRO A 631 5.87 19.39 12.83
C PRO A 631 5.83 19.53 14.36
N VAL A 632 6.00 18.44 15.09
CA VAL A 632 5.97 18.42 16.57
C VAL A 632 7.20 17.79 17.17
N SER A 633 7.55 16.59 16.71
CA SER A 633 8.58 15.77 17.32
C SER A 633 9.98 16.33 17.11
N SER A 634 10.92 15.97 17.98
CA SER A 634 12.33 16.38 17.87
C SER A 634 13.01 15.86 16.59
N ILE A 635 12.47 14.80 16.00
CA ILE A 635 12.93 14.24 14.72
C ILE A 635 12.44 15.03 13.50
N GLU A 636 11.44 15.89 13.67
CA GLU A 636 10.92 16.74 12.60
C GLU A 636 11.45 18.18 12.74
N VAL A 637 11.51 18.71 13.96
CA VAL A 637 11.82 20.11 14.25
C VAL A 637 12.36 20.26 15.68
N GLY A 638 13.10 21.34 15.97
CA GLY A 638 13.65 21.59 17.31
C GLY A 638 12.69 22.24 18.31
N VAL A 639 11.55 22.75 17.83
CA VAL A 639 10.46 23.30 18.62
C VAL A 639 9.15 23.05 17.90
N THR A 640 8.12 22.60 18.62
CA THR A 640 6.82 22.28 18.02
C THR A 640 6.20 23.48 17.31
N GLN A 641 5.71 23.24 16.09
CA GLN A 641 4.98 24.20 15.26
C GLN A 641 3.47 24.14 15.52
N ARG A 642 3.00 23.09 16.22
CA ARG A 642 1.60 22.87 16.61
C ARG A 642 1.20 23.71 17.82
N HIS A 643 -0.08 24.02 17.91
CA HIS A 643 -0.73 24.53 19.12
C HIS A 643 -0.72 23.50 20.26
N SER A 644 -1.01 23.96 21.47
CA SER A 644 -1.15 23.13 22.69
C SER A 644 -2.60 23.19 23.16
N GLY A 645 -3.52 22.60 22.39
CA GLY A 645 -4.97 22.62 22.68
C GLY A 645 -5.68 23.99 22.71
N VAL A 646 -4.95 25.10 22.56
CA VAL A 646 -5.47 26.49 22.62
C VAL A 646 -4.92 27.29 21.44
N TRP A 647 -5.76 28.16 20.87
CA TRP A 647 -5.34 29.03 19.77
C TRP A 647 -4.15 29.92 20.19
N ASP A 648 -3.08 29.88 19.40
CA ASP A 648 -1.85 30.61 19.62
C ASP A 648 -1.37 31.27 18.31
N ASP A 649 -1.32 32.61 18.29
CA ASP A 649 -0.82 33.38 17.14
C ASP A 649 0.69 33.19 16.90
N GLY A 650 1.41 32.57 17.84
CA GLY A 650 2.80 32.12 17.68
C GLY A 650 2.95 30.76 17.01
N LYS A 651 1.85 30.12 16.60
CA LYS A 651 1.82 28.81 15.92
C LYS A 651 1.32 28.93 14.48
N TYR A 652 1.53 27.89 13.68
CA TYR A 652 1.06 27.90 12.29
C TYR A 652 -0.46 28.10 12.26
N ARG A 653 -0.92 29.03 11.42
CA ARG A 653 -2.35 29.32 11.27
C ARG A 653 -2.66 29.86 9.90
N ILE A 654 -3.89 29.60 9.47
CA ILE A 654 -4.46 30.18 8.26
C ILE A 654 -5.56 31.15 8.69
N THR A 655 -5.43 32.41 8.29
CA THR A 655 -6.36 33.50 8.57
C THR A 655 -6.58 34.30 7.30
N THR A 656 -7.68 34.04 6.61
CA THR A 656 -7.98 34.70 5.33
C THR A 656 -9.16 35.68 5.45
N ASN A 657 -9.21 36.67 4.55
CA ASN A 657 -10.36 37.56 4.35
C ASN A 657 -11.05 37.37 2.98
N GLN A 658 -10.64 36.34 2.24
CA GLN A 658 -11.10 36.07 0.88
C GLN A 658 -12.56 35.58 0.85
N GLY A 659 -13.25 35.80 -0.27
CA GLY A 659 -14.64 35.35 -0.47
C GLY A 659 -14.81 33.84 -0.72
N TYR A 660 -14.09 32.98 0.02
CA TYR A 660 -14.07 31.52 -0.11
C TYR A 660 -14.04 30.84 1.27
N ASN A 661 -14.12 29.50 1.30
CA ASN A 661 -13.77 28.72 2.50
C ASN A 661 -12.26 28.85 2.76
N THR A 662 -11.81 28.66 3.99
CA THR A 662 -10.38 28.85 4.30
C THR A 662 -9.54 27.70 3.76
N VAL A 663 -9.98 26.47 3.96
CA VAL A 663 -9.38 25.27 3.36
C VAL A 663 -10.46 24.50 2.63
N THR A 664 -10.21 24.22 1.35
CA THR A 664 -11.08 23.46 0.47
C THR A 664 -10.34 22.21 0.02
N ILE A 665 -10.92 21.04 0.24
CA ILE A 665 -10.35 19.74 -0.13
C ILE A 665 -11.20 19.17 -1.26
N ALA A 666 -10.60 18.99 -2.43
CA ALA A 666 -11.19 18.30 -3.56
C ALA A 666 -10.51 16.95 -3.84
N GLU A 667 -9.44 16.62 -3.12
CA GLU A 667 -8.67 15.37 -3.31
C GLU A 667 -8.96 14.29 -2.28
N SER A 668 -9.10 13.06 -2.80
CA SER A 668 -9.15 11.82 -2.03
C SER A 668 -7.87 11.62 -1.21
N TYR A 669 -7.96 10.86 -0.12
CA TYR A 669 -6.80 10.48 0.70
C TYR A 669 -5.99 11.70 1.16
N THR A 670 -6.66 12.78 1.56
CA THR A 670 -6.02 13.96 2.15
C THR A 670 -6.05 13.88 3.67
N GLN A 671 -4.91 14.14 4.30
CA GLN A 671 -4.75 14.20 5.75
C GLN A 671 -4.40 15.63 6.19
N ILE A 672 -5.12 16.17 7.17
CA ILE A 672 -4.88 17.50 7.76
C ILE A 672 -4.77 17.36 9.27
N SER A 673 -3.59 17.67 9.81
CA SER A 673 -3.31 17.48 11.24
C SER A 673 -2.61 18.65 11.94
N GLY A 674 -3.14 19.08 13.09
CA GLY A 674 -2.44 20.01 13.97
C GLY A 674 -2.46 21.49 13.55
N ILE A 675 -3.24 21.86 12.54
CA ILE A 675 -3.27 23.24 12.05
C ILE A 675 -4.34 24.07 12.76
N GLN A 676 -4.13 25.39 12.78
CA GLN A 676 -5.12 26.36 13.26
C GLN A 676 -5.78 27.04 12.06
N VAL A 677 -7.11 26.97 11.98
CA VAL A 677 -7.88 27.53 10.86
C VAL A 677 -8.91 28.52 11.36
N GLN A 678 -8.79 29.77 10.93
CA GLN A 678 -9.87 30.74 11.05
C GLN A 678 -10.68 30.72 9.76
N SER A 679 -11.97 30.40 9.84
CA SER A 679 -12.89 30.58 8.70
C SER A 679 -12.83 32.02 8.19
N SER A 680 -12.97 32.24 6.88
CA SER A 680 -12.76 33.56 6.28
C SER A 680 -13.41 34.74 7.04
N THR A 681 -12.70 35.84 7.24
CA THR A 681 -13.24 37.06 7.87
C THR A 681 -14.17 37.88 6.96
N ASN A 682 -14.43 37.41 5.74
CA ASN A 682 -15.38 38.01 4.78
C ASN A 682 -16.79 38.18 5.41
N ALA A 683 -17.69 38.98 4.83
CA ALA A 683 -19.05 39.18 5.35
C ALA A 683 -20.07 38.11 4.91
N ASP A 684 -19.73 37.25 3.95
CA ASP A 684 -20.66 36.27 3.36
C ASP A 684 -21.14 35.22 4.36
N ASN A 685 -22.40 34.78 4.26
CA ASN A 685 -22.98 33.99 5.34
C ASN A 685 -22.51 32.53 5.42
N THR A 686 -21.96 31.95 4.36
CA THR A 686 -21.82 30.48 4.18
C THR A 686 -20.37 30.00 4.07
N ARG A 687 -19.47 30.51 4.92
CA ARG A 687 -18.03 30.16 4.89
C ARG A 687 -17.70 29.09 5.91
N ARG A 688 -16.82 28.18 5.50
CA ARG A 688 -16.30 27.08 6.31
C ARG A 688 -14.83 27.29 6.65
N GLY A 689 -14.41 26.77 7.80
CA GLY A 689 -13.00 26.65 8.13
C GLY A 689 -12.34 25.63 7.20
N ILE A 690 -12.72 24.37 7.37
CA ILE A 690 -12.27 23.25 6.51
C ILE A 690 -13.50 22.70 5.79
N TYR A 691 -13.42 22.60 4.48
CA TYR A 691 -14.49 22.11 3.63
C TYR A 691 -14.01 21.03 2.69
N ALA A 692 -14.57 19.83 2.80
CA ALA A 692 -14.42 18.80 1.80
C ALA A 692 -15.62 18.82 0.85
N HIS A 693 -15.36 19.05 -0.42
CA HIS A 693 -16.40 19.11 -1.45
C HIS A 693 -15.89 18.51 -2.74
N THR A 694 -16.65 17.56 -3.30
CA THR A 694 -16.66 17.09 -4.70
C THR A 694 -17.21 15.65 -4.74
N LEU A 695 -17.78 15.26 -5.89
CA LEU A 695 -18.18 13.88 -6.19
C LEU A 695 -16.91 13.02 -6.30
N GLY A 696 -16.79 11.96 -5.50
CA GLY A 696 -15.66 11.02 -5.61
C GLY A 696 -14.42 11.35 -4.76
N VAL A 697 -14.54 12.22 -3.75
CA VAL A 697 -13.51 12.30 -2.69
C VAL A 697 -13.65 11.09 -1.78
N ALA A 698 -12.67 10.17 -1.84
CA ALA A 698 -12.56 9.03 -0.94
C ALA A 698 -12.03 9.45 0.44
N SER A 699 -11.49 8.51 1.22
CA SER A 699 -11.17 8.68 2.65
C SER A 699 -10.40 9.98 2.97
N LEU A 700 -10.75 10.64 4.08
CA LEU A 700 -10.09 11.85 4.60
C LEU A 700 -9.70 11.63 6.05
N LYS A 701 -8.60 12.24 6.51
CA LYS A 701 -8.25 12.31 7.94
C LYS A 701 -8.10 13.77 8.37
N ILE A 702 -8.96 14.26 9.26
CA ILE A 702 -8.93 15.63 9.77
C ILE A 702 -8.83 15.57 11.28
N ASN A 703 -7.65 15.83 11.83
CA ASN A 703 -7.42 15.61 13.26
C ASN A 703 -6.54 16.62 13.97
N ASN A 704 -6.67 16.70 15.29
CA ASN A 704 -5.84 17.57 16.13
C ASN A 704 -5.89 19.05 15.73
N ASN A 705 -6.92 19.53 15.04
CA ASN A 705 -6.98 20.91 14.54
C ASN A 705 -7.77 21.82 15.48
N ILE A 706 -7.46 23.12 15.45
CA ILE A 706 -8.30 24.16 16.06
C ILE A 706 -8.98 24.97 14.96
N VAL A 707 -10.32 24.98 14.93
CA VAL A 707 -11.08 25.70 13.91
C VAL A 707 -12.00 26.75 14.52
N ILE A 708 -11.80 28.02 14.17
CA ILE A 708 -12.52 29.16 14.75
C ILE A 708 -13.31 29.95 13.71
N ASN A 709 -14.31 30.69 14.18
CA ASN A 709 -15.06 31.61 13.34
C ASN A 709 -14.28 32.91 13.08
N GLY A 710 -14.15 33.32 11.81
CA GLY A 710 -13.56 34.63 11.46
C GLY A 710 -14.56 35.78 11.40
N ASN A 711 -15.87 35.50 11.46
CA ASN A 711 -16.90 36.55 11.48
C ASN A 711 -18.12 36.16 12.31
N ALA A 712 -18.15 36.62 13.56
CA ALA A 712 -19.26 36.42 14.49
C ALA A 712 -20.59 37.08 14.07
N SER A 713 -20.59 37.96 13.07
CA SER A 713 -21.81 38.64 12.59
C SER A 713 -22.50 37.91 11.42
N ALA A 714 -21.87 36.89 10.83
CA ALA A 714 -22.44 36.09 9.75
C ALA A 714 -23.35 34.98 10.30
N THR A 715 -24.31 34.48 9.50
CA THR A 715 -25.41 33.64 10.05
C THR A 715 -25.34 32.13 9.79
N ASP A 716 -24.37 31.62 9.02
CA ASP A 716 -24.21 30.17 8.73
C ASP A 716 -22.72 29.82 8.54
N ARG A 717 -21.90 30.19 9.52
CA ARG A 717 -20.46 29.88 9.53
C ARG A 717 -20.22 28.52 10.13
N ARG A 718 -19.51 27.66 9.41
CA ARG A 718 -19.27 26.29 9.85
C ARG A 718 -17.79 26.03 10.09
N GLY A 719 -17.50 25.11 11.00
CA GLY A 719 -16.13 24.71 11.32
C GLY A 719 -15.58 23.77 10.27
N ILE A 720 -15.80 22.47 10.47
CA ILE A 720 -15.48 21.41 9.52
C ILE A 720 -16.79 20.95 8.87
N SER A 721 -16.83 20.94 7.54
CA SER A 721 -17.98 20.48 6.79
C SER A 721 -17.54 19.53 5.68
N VAL A 722 -18.21 18.39 5.58
CA VAL A 722 -18.00 17.37 4.56
C VAL A 722 -19.30 17.23 3.78
N SER A 723 -19.22 17.37 2.47
CA SER A 723 -20.35 17.20 1.54
C SER A 723 -19.85 16.49 0.29
N THR A 724 -19.66 15.17 0.39
CA THR A 724 -19.02 14.31 -0.62
C THR A 724 -19.85 13.04 -0.83
N GLU A 725 -19.79 12.45 -2.03
CA GLU A 725 -20.26 11.07 -2.22
C GLU A 725 -19.16 10.14 -1.72
N THR A 726 -19.37 9.46 -0.58
CA THR A 726 -18.31 8.64 0.03
C THR A 726 -18.29 7.24 -0.57
N SER A 727 -17.16 6.87 -1.19
CA SER A 727 -16.85 5.47 -1.52
C SER A 727 -16.00 4.80 -0.44
N ALA A 728 -15.53 5.57 0.55
CA ALA A 728 -14.65 5.15 1.64
C ALA A 728 -14.88 6.05 2.88
N PRO A 729 -14.60 5.56 4.11
CA PRO A 729 -14.88 6.29 5.35
C PRO A 729 -14.01 7.54 5.53
N HIS A 730 -14.57 8.63 6.07
CA HIS A 730 -13.81 9.77 6.58
C HIS A 730 -13.57 9.66 8.09
N TYR A 731 -12.45 10.21 8.56
CA TYR A 731 -12.01 10.17 9.95
C TYR A 731 -11.80 11.58 10.49
N ILE A 732 -12.61 12.01 11.45
CA ILE A 732 -12.57 13.36 12.02
C ILE A 732 -12.43 13.26 13.54
N TYR A 733 -11.25 13.52 14.10
CA TYR A 733 -11.00 13.25 15.52
C TYR A 733 -10.06 14.22 16.23
N ASN A 734 -10.18 14.33 17.56
CA ASN A 734 -9.35 15.21 18.39
C ASN A 734 -9.34 16.68 17.93
N ASN A 735 -10.40 17.18 17.30
CA ASN A 735 -10.46 18.58 16.88
C ASN A 735 -11.17 19.43 17.95
N ILE A 736 -10.75 20.69 18.08
CA ILE A 736 -11.42 21.72 18.89
C ILE A 736 -12.02 22.77 17.97
N LEU A 737 -13.33 23.00 18.07
CA LEU A 737 -14.04 23.97 17.23
C LEU A 737 -14.91 24.89 18.08
N TYR A 738 -14.87 26.20 17.81
CA TYR A 738 -15.70 27.13 18.57
C TYR A 738 -16.07 28.45 17.88
N GLY A 739 -17.17 29.05 18.34
CA GLY A 739 -17.66 30.37 17.94
C GLY A 739 -18.38 30.42 16.59
N HIS A 740 -18.70 29.26 16.00
CA HIS A 740 -19.32 29.12 14.67
C HIS A 740 -20.82 29.39 14.71
N THR A 741 -21.35 30.25 13.85
CA THR A 741 -22.78 30.60 13.88
C THR A 741 -23.70 29.56 13.23
N GLY A 742 -23.15 28.68 12.40
CA GLY A 742 -23.78 27.46 11.88
C GLY A 742 -23.29 26.22 12.62
N SER A 743 -23.00 25.14 11.90
CA SER A 743 -22.52 23.88 12.49
C SER A 743 -21.02 23.89 12.84
N GLY A 744 -20.62 23.30 13.98
CA GLY A 744 -19.22 23.02 14.29
C GLY A 744 -18.66 21.96 13.35
N ILE A 745 -19.12 20.71 13.49
CA ILE A 745 -18.83 19.61 12.56
C ILE A 745 -20.12 19.21 11.83
N SER A 746 -20.06 19.12 10.51
CA SER A 746 -21.22 18.86 9.67
C SER A 746 -20.93 17.88 8.54
N LEU A 747 -21.76 16.85 8.42
CA LEU A 747 -21.77 15.86 7.34
C LEU A 747 -23.07 16.08 6.58
N ASP A 748 -23.06 17.02 5.63
CA ASP A 748 -24.27 17.68 5.11
C ASP A 748 -25.03 16.87 4.07
N THR A 749 -24.34 15.99 3.33
CA THR A 749 -24.89 15.22 2.21
C THR A 749 -23.95 14.07 1.86
N ASP A 750 -23.58 13.24 2.83
CA ASP A 750 -23.05 11.92 2.45
C ASP A 750 -24.16 11.27 1.62
N TYR A 751 -23.86 10.79 0.41
CA TYR A 751 -24.73 9.93 -0.39
C TYR A 751 -24.07 8.55 -0.53
N GLY A 752 -23.20 8.24 0.41
CA GLY A 752 -22.12 7.29 0.24
C GLY A 752 -22.49 5.89 0.72
N THR A 753 -21.68 4.92 0.33
CA THR A 753 -21.86 3.53 0.75
C THR A 753 -21.04 3.18 1.99
N ALA A 754 -20.21 4.10 2.49
CA ALA A 754 -19.28 3.85 3.61
C ALA A 754 -19.47 4.84 4.77
N PRO A 755 -19.60 4.36 6.02
CA PRO A 755 -19.83 5.21 7.20
C PRO A 755 -18.57 5.99 7.61
N SER A 756 -18.72 7.25 8.03
CA SER A 756 -17.63 8.06 8.58
C SER A 756 -17.53 7.96 10.11
N TYR A 757 -16.34 8.21 10.67
CA TYR A 757 -16.03 8.08 12.10
C TYR A 757 -15.58 9.42 12.70
N ILE A 758 -16.34 9.90 13.68
CA ILE A 758 -16.20 11.24 14.27
C ILE A 758 -15.97 11.07 15.76
N TYR A 759 -14.71 11.05 16.19
CA TYR A 759 -14.31 10.60 17.53
C TYR A 759 -13.58 11.69 18.34
N ASN A 760 -13.82 11.77 19.65
CA ASN A 760 -13.03 12.62 20.55
C ASN A 760 -12.91 14.09 20.11
N ASN A 761 -13.96 14.71 19.57
CA ASN A 761 -13.94 16.14 19.23
C ASN A 761 -14.56 16.98 20.36
N THR A 762 -14.12 18.22 20.50
CA THR A 762 -14.73 19.21 21.40
C THR A 762 -15.27 20.39 20.59
N VAL A 763 -16.59 20.56 20.60
CA VAL A 763 -17.28 21.67 19.91
C VAL A 763 -17.97 22.55 20.94
N TYR A 764 -17.69 23.86 20.90
CA TYR A 764 -18.13 24.83 21.90
C TYR A 764 -18.71 26.11 21.29
N ASP A 765 -19.81 26.65 21.83
CA ASP A 765 -20.39 27.94 21.41
C ASP A 765 -20.65 28.01 19.90
N THR A 766 -21.47 27.08 19.41
CA THR A 766 -21.87 27.05 18.00
C THR A 766 -23.39 27.01 17.81
N GLY A 767 -23.86 27.24 16.58
CA GLY A 767 -25.27 27.00 16.24
C GLY A 767 -25.65 25.55 16.49
N ILE A 768 -25.06 24.63 15.72
CA ILE A 768 -25.22 23.18 15.89
C ILE A 768 -23.84 22.59 16.14
N CYS A 769 -23.61 21.92 17.27
CA CYS A 769 -22.29 21.35 17.56
C CYS A 769 -21.93 20.27 16.52
N PHE A 770 -22.78 19.25 16.38
CA PHE A 770 -22.61 18.16 15.42
C PHE A 770 -23.87 17.95 14.57
N SER A 771 -23.69 17.74 13.27
CA SER A 771 -24.80 17.44 12.35
C SER A 771 -24.44 16.31 11.38
N SER A 772 -25.39 15.40 11.15
CA SER A 772 -25.25 14.25 10.25
C SER A 772 -26.49 14.08 9.36
N GLY A 773 -26.27 13.91 8.05
CA GLY A 773 -27.33 13.74 7.05
C GLY A 773 -27.82 12.32 6.81
N GLU A 774 -27.10 11.28 7.25
CA GLU A 774 -27.40 9.86 6.94
C GLU A 774 -27.37 8.94 8.18
N GLU A 775 -28.09 7.81 8.10
CA GLU A 775 -28.03 6.70 9.05
C GLU A 775 -26.79 5.85 8.71
N GLY A 776 -25.67 6.08 9.42
CA GLY A 776 -24.45 5.30 9.23
C GLY A 776 -23.18 5.92 9.81
N ASN A 777 -23.15 7.24 10.00
CA ASN A 777 -21.99 7.89 10.61
C ASN A 777 -21.90 7.61 12.12
N SER A 778 -20.72 7.19 12.58
CA SER A 778 -20.47 6.77 13.96
C SER A 778 -19.78 7.88 14.76
N PHE A 779 -20.38 8.26 15.88
CA PHE A 779 -19.89 9.30 16.77
C PHE A 779 -19.51 8.68 18.12
N LYS A 780 -18.29 8.90 18.59
CA LYS A 780 -17.85 8.43 19.91
C LYS A 780 -17.04 9.47 20.67
N ASN A 781 -17.18 9.49 21.99
CA ASN A 781 -16.37 10.33 22.88
C ASN A 781 -16.40 11.83 22.53
N ASN A 782 -17.46 12.38 21.93
CA ASN A 782 -17.49 13.80 21.56
C ASN A 782 -18.11 14.70 22.64
N ILE A 783 -17.61 15.93 22.76
CA ILE A 783 -18.16 16.99 23.61
C ILE A 783 -18.88 18.04 22.75
N ALA A 784 -20.15 18.29 23.06
CA ALA A 784 -20.93 19.43 22.59
C ALA A 784 -21.28 20.34 23.79
N GLN A 785 -20.85 21.60 23.83
CA GLN A 785 -21.18 22.50 24.95
C GLN A 785 -21.54 23.91 24.48
N SER A 786 -22.49 24.56 25.16
CA SER A 786 -22.94 25.92 24.85
C SER A 786 -23.41 26.11 23.40
N CYS A 787 -23.90 25.04 22.77
CA CYS A 787 -24.47 25.09 21.43
C CYS A 787 -25.97 25.39 21.47
N THR A 788 -26.55 25.90 20.37
CA THR A 788 -28.03 25.99 20.27
C THR A 788 -28.62 24.60 20.15
N ASP A 789 -27.96 23.73 19.40
CA ASP A 789 -28.25 22.30 19.29
C ASP A 789 -26.95 21.48 19.46
N GLY A 790 -27.00 20.41 20.24
CA GLY A 790 -25.84 19.55 20.47
C GLY A 790 -25.58 18.61 19.29
N TYR A 791 -26.62 17.89 18.87
CA TYR A 791 -26.57 16.84 17.87
C TYR A 791 -27.85 16.89 17.03
N ALA A 792 -27.71 17.11 15.73
CA ALA A 792 -28.82 17.19 14.79
C ALA A 792 -28.69 16.14 13.68
N GLY A 793 -29.76 15.37 13.45
CA GLY A 793 -29.83 14.39 12.36
C GLY A 793 -29.90 12.95 12.85
N THR A 794 -29.40 12.03 12.02
CA THR A 794 -29.39 10.59 12.29
C THR A 794 -27.96 10.06 12.41
N PHE A 795 -27.79 8.99 13.17
CA PHE A 795 -26.49 8.47 13.56
C PHE A 795 -26.49 6.94 13.56
N ASP A 796 -25.32 6.34 13.42
CA ASP A 796 -25.18 4.89 13.54
C ASP A 796 -25.51 4.44 14.98
N ALA A 797 -26.11 3.24 15.09
CA ALA A 797 -26.48 2.67 16.37
C ALA A 797 -25.29 2.32 17.28
N SER A 798 -24.07 2.25 16.73
CA SER A 798 -22.82 2.08 17.47
C SER A 798 -22.32 3.40 18.09
N SER A 799 -22.95 4.53 17.81
CA SER A 799 -22.57 5.81 18.40
C SER A 799 -22.81 5.76 19.90
N ASP A 800 -21.80 6.16 20.68
CA ASP A 800 -21.90 6.14 22.14
C ASP A 800 -20.85 7.03 22.80
N TYR A 801 -21.01 7.30 24.09
CA TYR A 801 -20.09 8.12 24.88
C TYR A 801 -19.99 9.60 24.46
N ASN A 802 -21.03 10.15 23.85
CA ASN A 802 -21.12 11.54 23.42
C ASN A 802 -21.84 12.38 24.49
N ILE A 803 -21.40 13.61 24.77
CA ILE A 803 -22.03 14.46 25.78
C ILE A 803 -22.48 15.82 25.23
N SER A 804 -23.64 16.28 25.70
CA SER A 804 -24.17 17.62 25.42
C SER A 804 -24.79 18.26 26.67
N ASP A 805 -24.65 19.59 26.81
CA ASP A 805 -25.37 20.38 27.83
C ASP A 805 -26.78 20.80 27.42
N VAL A 806 -27.20 20.48 26.19
CA VAL A 806 -28.52 20.79 25.65
C VAL A 806 -29.44 19.58 25.80
N SER A 807 -30.59 19.75 26.44
CA SER A 807 -31.61 18.70 26.56
C SER A 807 -32.48 18.62 25.30
N GLN A 808 -32.28 17.60 24.48
CA GLN A 808 -33.13 17.32 23.30
C GLN A 808 -33.31 15.81 23.08
N ALA A 809 -34.42 15.43 22.45
CA ALA A 809 -34.75 14.03 22.15
C ALA A 809 -33.70 13.36 21.24
N ASP A 810 -33.02 14.15 20.40
CA ASP A 810 -32.01 13.67 19.44
C ASP A 810 -30.62 13.49 20.11
N ALA A 811 -30.34 14.20 21.21
CA ALA A 811 -29.11 14.03 22.00
C ALA A 811 -29.08 12.69 22.76
N ASP A 812 -30.24 12.09 23.03
CA ASP A 812 -30.36 10.74 23.59
C ASP A 812 -30.20 9.66 22.49
N SER A 813 -30.36 10.00 21.21
CA SER A 813 -30.32 9.03 20.10
C SER A 813 -28.90 8.62 19.68
N VAL A 814 -27.89 9.43 20.04
CA VAL A 814 -26.45 9.19 19.78
C VAL A 814 -25.75 8.37 20.85
N ASN A 815 -26.48 7.92 21.88
CA ASN A 815 -25.91 7.24 23.04
C ASN A 815 -26.71 6.02 23.44
N THR A 816 -26.00 4.95 23.82
CA THR A 816 -26.60 3.80 24.51
C THR A 816 -26.24 3.81 26.00
N THR A 817 -25.10 4.39 26.37
CA THR A 817 -24.54 4.38 27.72
C THR A 817 -24.94 5.60 28.55
N PHE A 818 -25.10 6.77 27.92
CA PHE A 818 -25.51 8.00 28.60
C PHE A 818 -27.01 8.31 28.39
N ASP A 819 -27.67 8.69 29.48
CA ASP A 819 -29.06 9.21 29.48
C ASP A 819 -29.04 10.66 29.98
N GLY A 820 -29.61 11.58 29.20
CA GLY A 820 -29.76 12.99 29.51
C GLY A 820 -28.53 13.88 29.28
N TYR A 821 -28.68 15.17 29.60
CA TYR A 821 -27.68 16.22 29.35
C TYR A 821 -26.61 16.30 30.45
N LYS A 822 -25.36 16.56 30.05
CA LYS A 822 -24.17 16.70 30.91
C LYS A 822 -23.45 18.01 30.61
N THR A 823 -23.14 18.76 31.66
CA THR A 823 -22.29 19.96 31.55
C THR A 823 -20.84 19.59 31.86
N VAL A 824 -19.93 20.06 31.02
CA VAL A 824 -18.49 19.88 31.16
C VAL A 824 -17.88 21.12 31.78
N THR A 825 -16.94 20.92 32.70
CA THR A 825 -16.11 21.97 33.28
C THR A 825 -14.75 21.99 32.58
N PHE A 826 -14.49 23.03 31.81
CA PHE A 826 -13.17 23.29 31.24
C PHE A 826 -12.30 24.12 32.19
N THR A 827 -10.99 24.11 31.95
CA THR A 827 -10.02 24.87 32.73
C THR A 827 -10.31 26.38 32.68
N ASP A 828 -10.60 26.93 31.49
CA ASP A 828 -10.95 28.35 31.32
C ASP A 828 -11.69 28.62 29.99
N SER A 829 -12.95 28.17 29.90
CA SER A 829 -13.77 28.36 28.69
C SER A 829 -14.04 29.82 28.35
N ALA A 830 -14.01 30.73 29.34
CA ALA A 830 -14.19 32.17 29.11
C ALA A 830 -13.05 32.80 28.29
N ASN A 831 -11.89 32.16 28.27
CA ASN A 831 -10.73 32.54 27.45
C ASN A 831 -10.42 31.50 26.35
N ASN A 832 -11.43 30.73 25.92
CA ASN A 832 -11.33 29.71 24.88
C ASN A 832 -10.30 28.60 25.18
N ASN A 833 -10.04 28.32 26.46
CA ASN A 833 -9.24 27.19 26.88
C ASN A 833 -10.16 26.02 27.27
N PHE A 834 -10.26 25.06 26.35
CA PHE A 834 -11.13 23.89 26.44
C PHE A 834 -10.40 22.62 26.90
N HIS A 835 -9.23 22.76 27.51
CA HIS A 835 -8.66 21.66 28.29
C HIS A 835 -9.63 21.28 29.40
N LEU A 836 -9.79 19.98 29.61
CA LEU A 836 -10.70 19.47 30.61
C LEU A 836 -10.20 19.83 32.01
N SER A 837 -11.10 20.29 32.87
CA SER A 837 -10.73 20.59 34.26
C SER A 837 -10.47 19.29 35.01
N SER A 838 -9.40 19.26 35.82
CA SER A 838 -9.16 18.17 36.78
C SER A 838 -10.33 17.89 37.74
N THR A 839 -11.24 18.84 37.92
CA THR A 839 -12.45 18.69 38.75
C THR A 839 -13.69 18.28 37.97
N ASP A 840 -13.61 18.14 36.64
CA ASP A 840 -14.72 17.66 35.85
C ASP A 840 -15.08 16.21 36.22
N THR A 841 -16.38 15.92 36.21
CA THR A 841 -16.91 14.60 36.57
C THR A 841 -17.82 14.03 35.47
N ALA A 842 -17.93 14.71 34.33
CA ALA A 842 -18.82 14.35 33.25
C ALA A 842 -18.06 13.70 32.09
N ALA A 843 -16.95 14.29 31.68
CA ALA A 843 -16.09 13.86 30.58
C ALA A 843 -14.86 13.10 31.07
N LYS A 844 -14.35 13.44 32.25
CA LYS A 844 -13.09 12.88 32.76
C LYS A 844 -13.23 11.41 33.13
N ASP A 845 -12.31 10.58 32.65
CA ASP A 845 -12.24 9.12 32.81
C ASP A 845 -13.55 8.42 32.38
N ALA A 846 -14.32 9.03 31.47
CA ALA A 846 -15.68 8.61 31.14
C ALA A 846 -15.85 8.13 29.69
N GLY A 847 -14.82 8.21 28.85
CA GLY A 847 -14.84 7.81 27.45
C GLY A 847 -14.56 6.32 27.23
N ALA A 848 -14.89 5.85 26.04
CA ALA A 848 -14.49 4.54 25.54
C ALA A 848 -13.01 4.55 25.13
N ASP A 849 -12.28 3.47 25.40
CA ASP A 849 -10.94 3.25 24.86
C ASP A 849 -11.04 2.90 23.36
N LEU A 850 -10.44 3.74 22.52
CA LEU A 850 -10.42 3.57 21.07
C LEU A 850 -9.03 3.17 20.54
N SER A 851 -8.08 2.81 21.42
CA SER A 851 -6.72 2.40 21.03
C SER A 851 -6.66 1.16 20.14
N SER A 852 -7.74 0.37 20.12
CA SER A 852 -7.90 -0.82 19.30
C SER A 852 -9.24 -0.86 18.56
N ASP A 853 -9.91 0.29 18.37
CA ASP A 853 -11.15 0.35 17.57
C ASP A 853 -10.83 -0.08 16.14
N SER A 854 -11.59 -1.05 15.63
CA SER A 854 -11.33 -1.68 14.32
C SER A 854 -11.48 -0.73 13.14
N ASN A 855 -12.18 0.39 13.33
CA ASN A 855 -12.40 1.36 12.27
C ASN A 855 -11.40 2.52 12.33
N LEU A 856 -11.09 2.99 13.53
CA LEU A 856 -10.12 4.08 13.77
C LEU A 856 -9.41 3.89 15.11
N ALA A 857 -8.24 3.25 15.09
CA ALA A 857 -7.37 3.12 16.25
C ALA A 857 -6.45 4.34 16.41
N PHE A 858 -6.41 4.92 17.61
CA PHE A 858 -5.46 5.97 18.01
C PHE A 858 -5.28 5.97 19.53
N SER A 859 -4.19 6.53 20.05
CA SER A 859 -3.91 6.54 21.50
C SER A 859 -3.70 7.92 22.09
N ASP A 860 -3.49 8.94 21.27
CA ASP A 860 -3.07 10.25 21.74
C ASP A 860 -4.20 11.28 21.61
N ASP A 861 -4.13 12.33 22.42
CA ASP A 861 -5.06 13.47 22.39
C ASP A 861 -4.61 14.55 21.39
N ILE A 862 -5.26 15.72 21.41
CA ILE A 862 -4.95 16.85 20.53
C ILE A 862 -3.51 17.38 20.69
N GLU A 863 -2.88 17.18 21.84
CA GLU A 863 -1.54 17.66 22.16
C GLU A 863 -0.45 16.59 21.98
N GLU A 864 -0.82 15.41 21.48
CA GLU A 864 0.03 14.20 21.42
C GLU A 864 0.36 13.61 22.80
N ASN A 865 -0.46 13.87 23.82
CA ASN A 865 -0.38 13.13 25.08
C ASN A 865 -1.07 11.78 24.92
N THR A 866 -0.39 10.70 25.31
CA THR A 866 -0.99 9.37 25.32
C THR A 866 -2.10 9.28 26.37
N ARG A 867 -3.27 8.81 25.95
CA ARG A 867 -4.46 8.60 26.78
C ARG A 867 -4.26 7.45 27.76
N GLY A 868 -4.88 7.58 28.93
CA GLY A 868 -4.79 6.58 30.00
C GLY A 868 -5.63 5.33 29.74
N THR A 869 -5.74 4.47 30.77
CA THR A 869 -6.62 3.29 30.71
C THR A 869 -8.10 3.66 30.65
N ASN A 870 -8.49 4.78 31.26
CA ASN A 870 -9.82 5.36 31.11
C ASN A 870 -9.63 6.63 30.32
N TRP A 871 -10.25 6.72 29.16
CA TRP A 871 -10.14 7.89 28.31
C TRP A 871 -11.04 9.01 28.81
N ASP A 872 -10.61 10.24 28.57
CA ASP A 872 -11.51 11.38 28.65
C ASP A 872 -12.36 11.49 27.38
N ILE A 873 -13.61 11.92 27.56
CA ILE A 873 -14.47 12.35 26.44
C ILE A 873 -13.93 13.69 25.94
N GLY A 874 -13.85 13.87 24.62
CA GLY A 874 -13.38 15.10 23.98
C GLY A 874 -11.95 15.04 23.46
N ALA A 875 -11.49 16.17 22.92
CA ALA A 875 -10.21 16.27 22.22
C ALA A 875 -8.97 16.23 23.13
N ASP A 876 -9.14 16.53 24.41
CA ASP A 876 -8.08 16.65 25.41
C ASP A 876 -8.11 15.45 26.36
N GLU A 877 -6.95 15.01 26.82
CA GLU A 877 -6.80 14.10 27.96
C GLU A 877 -6.27 14.89 29.17
N CYS A 878 -7.08 15.00 30.22
CA CYS A 878 -6.73 15.69 31.44
C CYS A 878 -5.60 14.96 32.17
N ASN A 879 -4.37 15.41 31.95
CA ASN A 879 -3.21 14.93 32.69
C ASN A 879 -3.39 15.12 34.21
N VAL A 880 -3.49 13.99 34.94
CA VAL A 880 -3.51 13.98 36.41
C VAL A 880 -2.08 14.23 36.90
N ASN A 881 -1.78 15.45 37.35
CA ASN A 881 -0.52 15.72 38.07
C ASN A 881 -0.37 14.88 39.34
#